data_AF-A0A8H4XZI1-F1
#
_entry.id   AF-A0A8H4XZI1-F1
#
_cell.length_a   1.000
_cell.length_b   1.000
_cell.length_c   1.000
_cell.angle_alpha   90.00
_cell.angle_beta   90.00
_cell.angle_gamma   90.00
#
_symmetry.space_group_name_H-M   'P 1'
#
loop_
_entity.id
_entity.type
_entity.pdbx_description
1 polymer ?
#
loop_
_entity_poly.entity_id
_entity_poly.type
_entity_poly.pdbx_seq_one_letter_code
_entity_poly.pdbx_strand_id
1 'polypeptide(L)'
;MTKTKTKTAMPPAPPWHFVLHGGCAETCPDPQRQREISEQLHRVAGLVAKALTEGAQARDAVTLAVSALEDSPIFNAGHGAALNRNGIHQLEAAIVDGASGRYAAVGGVQATKNPIAAANALLERGSHTMLVGSGADEAAREFGLETVPNSYFTTPFRRAYWHQVVEQGLPQLGSEMGTVGAIVLDSQGRLAAGGSTGGPTGKLDGRIGDTAILGAGLYADANLAVLCSGAGDQILENLIASSVAKYHAAGATLSDAARKALRAMTAPGASCSLVALDAHGKLVVESTARLFSVASASSSEAPTAQLHPTTFPVLASHEFYSDHQLSIGLSRYPVTRGHALVTIKSGKALFSLEASEFTNAMTQVSTAVSLLTDHYQVERCALASNGADRLSLLPLHGLTKDWQAITSDIKEFHDNFPGYVSSKDGPMMEASRLDDICSRIRRISGLSSSPDYTFQGAQDDKNLFACIVRGELQQWRIWEDANHVAFLTPFANTPGFTVLVPRKHLSSDIFSIQEPSFSDLMLAAHRVAGYLKATFGAERCGMIFEGFEIDYAHVKLIPIHPVDAEFQVSETEDLVVTVAPIQDTYQGYVSSLDGPLCRDQESLKQATVDIKKKHNSLRERSIVRPPRSWASPPHHLSSVLHDPWYKKLFLAQDVLFHVSSNYFQKGLGYRYCLVPATTDAVSSPMGLGSDSEPVPVRFLDQETHLADSMQFSLEYFLRIHDGLPGVYYVNTSFRGEDPDAMHLNQFYHIECELLGPFSDGIKVAEGYVMRLVSALLEEHADAVESVAGTCDHLTSILELYRSHGGRFPSVSVDDALNLPGMNQDCWKYVIPSDASKGRALTRAGELKLIEHFGGAVWLQEMDHLSVPFYQAFLDNSGTKARCADLLIGNGEVLGLGERHVQAEEVLSALKMHDVPAEGYAWYTEMREHKPILTTGWGMGIERFLAWVFQHNDIRDMTIVPRMKGYSFAP
;
A
#
# COMPACT_ATOMS: atom_id res chain seq x y z
N MET A 1 -68.17 -10.96 19.30
CA MET A 1 -66.74 -10.99 19.68
C MET A 1 -65.93 -11.52 18.50
N THR A 2 -65.59 -10.63 17.58
CA THR A 2 -64.81 -10.92 16.36
C THR A 2 -63.33 -10.66 16.66
N LYS A 3 -62.52 -11.73 16.70
CA LYS A 3 -61.07 -11.65 16.89
C LYS A 3 -60.42 -11.12 15.62
N THR A 4 -59.93 -9.88 15.68
CA THR A 4 -59.01 -9.29 14.70
C THR A 4 -57.65 -9.98 14.81
N LYS A 5 -57.22 -10.63 13.72
CA LYS A 5 -55.86 -11.14 13.54
C LYS A 5 -54.92 -9.95 13.36
N THR A 6 -54.02 -9.72 14.31
CA THR A 6 -52.84 -8.87 14.15
C THR A 6 -51.93 -9.49 13.09
N LYS A 7 -51.69 -8.76 11.98
CA LYS A 7 -50.61 -9.03 11.03
C LYS A 7 -49.29 -8.84 11.78
N THR A 8 -48.57 -9.93 12.03
CA THR A 8 -47.15 -9.91 12.37
C THR A 8 -46.40 -9.26 11.21
N ALA A 9 -45.71 -8.15 11.48
CA ALA A 9 -44.78 -7.55 10.53
C ALA A 9 -43.69 -8.58 10.19
N MET A 10 -43.46 -8.80 8.89
CA MET A 10 -42.34 -9.60 8.44
C MET A 10 -41.02 -8.94 8.90
N PRO A 11 -40.00 -9.73 9.28
CA PRO A 11 -38.66 -9.19 9.49
C PRO A 11 -38.19 -8.44 8.23
N PRO A 12 -37.39 -7.38 8.37
CA PRO A 12 -36.85 -6.65 7.21
C PRO A 12 -36.08 -7.64 6.33
N ALA A 13 -36.35 -7.60 5.02
CA ALA A 13 -35.60 -8.39 4.05
C ALA A 13 -34.11 -8.02 4.14
N PRO A 14 -33.19 -8.98 4.06
CA PRO A 14 -31.76 -8.70 4.00
C PRO A 14 -31.44 -7.71 2.85
N PRO A 15 -30.49 -6.78 3.05
CA PRO A 15 -30.20 -5.74 2.08
C PRO A 15 -29.56 -6.32 0.81
N TRP A 16 -30.05 -5.94 -0.37
CA TRP A 16 -29.44 -6.26 -1.66
C TRP A 16 -28.46 -5.16 -2.10
N HIS A 17 -27.46 -5.55 -2.90
CA HIS A 17 -26.45 -4.65 -3.47
C HIS A 17 -26.13 -5.10 -4.90
N PHE A 18 -25.84 -4.17 -5.81
CA PHE A 18 -25.29 -4.53 -7.12
C PHE A 18 -24.37 -3.46 -7.67
N VAL A 19 -23.54 -3.89 -8.62
CA VAL A 19 -22.81 -3.00 -9.52
C VAL A 19 -22.79 -3.60 -10.91
N LEU A 20 -22.98 -2.72 -11.89
CA LEU A 20 -22.88 -3.03 -13.30
C LEU A 20 -21.90 -2.07 -13.97
N HIS A 21 -21.30 -2.51 -15.08
CA HIS A 21 -20.37 -1.69 -15.84
C HIS A 21 -20.63 -1.76 -17.34
N GLY A 22 -20.37 -0.64 -18.02
CA GLY A 22 -20.37 -0.54 -19.48
C GLY A 22 -19.00 -0.80 -20.12
N GLY A 23 -18.01 -1.13 -19.29
CA GLY A 23 -16.63 -1.41 -19.68
C GLY A 23 -15.68 -0.24 -19.48
N CYS A 24 -14.38 -0.52 -19.63
CA CYS A 24 -13.32 0.47 -19.44
C CYS A 24 -12.74 0.96 -20.78
N ALA A 25 -12.16 2.17 -20.77
CA ALA A 25 -11.51 2.78 -21.91
C ALA A 25 -10.39 3.75 -21.47
N GLU A 26 -9.40 3.95 -22.33
CA GLU A 26 -8.34 4.96 -22.10
C GLU A 26 -8.74 6.34 -22.65
N THR A 27 -9.63 6.37 -23.64
CA THR A 27 -10.14 7.60 -24.23
C THR A 27 -11.64 7.50 -24.52
N CYS A 28 -12.36 8.60 -24.28
CA CYS A 28 -13.73 8.79 -24.77
C CYS A 28 -13.95 10.30 -24.97
N PRO A 29 -13.32 10.93 -25.97
CA PRO A 29 -13.24 12.39 -26.04
C PRO A 29 -14.58 13.08 -26.31
N ASP A 30 -15.61 12.34 -26.77
CA ASP A 30 -16.92 12.88 -27.11
C ASP A 30 -17.78 13.07 -25.85
N PRO A 31 -18.07 14.33 -25.45
CA PRO A 31 -18.90 14.64 -24.28
C PRO A 31 -20.32 14.07 -24.40
N GLN A 32 -20.89 14.09 -25.61
CA GLN A 32 -22.22 13.56 -25.88
C GLN A 32 -22.26 12.08 -25.55
N ARG A 33 -21.28 11.32 -26.03
CA ARG A 33 -21.18 9.89 -25.78
C ARG A 33 -20.97 9.56 -24.30
N GLN A 34 -20.15 10.34 -23.59
CA GLN A 34 -19.96 10.17 -22.15
C GLN A 34 -21.27 10.34 -21.36
N ARG A 35 -22.10 11.31 -21.75
CA ARG A 35 -23.45 11.50 -21.18
C ARG A 35 -24.37 10.32 -21.50
N GLU A 36 -24.44 9.92 -22.77
CA GLU A 36 -25.29 8.80 -23.20
C GLU A 36 -24.92 7.49 -22.46
N ILE A 37 -23.64 7.25 -22.21
CA ILE A 37 -23.17 6.09 -21.42
C ILE A 37 -23.71 6.15 -19.99
N SER A 38 -23.59 7.31 -19.34
CA SER A 38 -24.04 7.50 -17.95
C SER A 38 -25.56 7.35 -17.85
N GLU A 39 -26.32 7.94 -18.78
CA GLU A 39 -27.77 7.82 -18.86
C GLU A 39 -28.24 6.37 -19.07
N GLN A 40 -27.61 5.62 -19.98
CA GLN A 40 -27.96 4.21 -20.18
C GLN A 40 -27.64 3.37 -18.94
N LEU A 41 -26.49 3.56 -18.30
CA LEU A 41 -26.16 2.83 -17.07
C LEU A 41 -27.13 3.15 -15.94
N HIS A 42 -27.52 4.42 -15.79
CA HIS A 42 -28.51 4.84 -14.80
C HIS A 42 -29.87 4.18 -15.06
N ARG A 43 -30.32 4.16 -16.31
CA ARG A 43 -31.55 3.47 -16.72
C ARG A 43 -31.52 1.98 -16.38
N VAL A 44 -30.43 1.27 -16.73
CA VAL A 44 -30.30 -0.16 -16.43
C VAL A 44 -30.25 -0.39 -14.93
N ALA A 45 -29.54 0.43 -14.18
CA ALA A 45 -29.49 0.34 -12.72
C ALA A 45 -30.88 0.50 -12.09
N GLY A 46 -31.73 1.39 -12.62
CA GLY A 46 -33.13 1.51 -12.21
C GLY A 46 -33.95 0.22 -12.44
N LEU A 47 -33.74 -0.47 -13.56
CA LEU A 47 -34.40 -1.76 -13.85
C LEU A 47 -33.97 -2.85 -12.86
N VAL A 48 -32.67 -2.94 -12.58
CA VAL A 48 -32.10 -3.94 -11.65
C VAL A 48 -32.55 -3.68 -10.22
N ALA A 49 -32.51 -2.42 -9.76
CA ALA A 49 -32.98 -2.02 -8.45
C ALA A 49 -34.46 -2.38 -8.24
N LYS A 50 -35.30 -2.14 -9.26
CA LYS A 50 -36.71 -2.54 -9.22
C LYS A 50 -36.86 -4.06 -9.10
N ALA A 51 -36.16 -4.83 -9.94
CA ALA A 51 -36.24 -6.29 -9.91
C ALA A 51 -35.80 -6.88 -8.55
N LEU A 52 -34.71 -6.37 -7.98
CA LEU A 52 -34.22 -6.81 -6.66
C LEU A 52 -35.17 -6.42 -5.53
N THR A 53 -35.79 -5.24 -5.62
CA THR A 53 -36.84 -4.82 -4.67
C THR A 53 -38.07 -5.73 -4.74
N GLU A 54 -38.39 -6.24 -5.93
CA GLU A 54 -39.46 -7.22 -6.16
C GLU A 54 -39.05 -8.67 -5.80
N GLY A 55 -37.82 -8.89 -5.32
CA GLY A 55 -37.35 -10.19 -4.83
C GLY A 55 -36.68 -11.08 -5.89
N ALA A 56 -36.19 -10.50 -7.00
CA ALA A 56 -35.44 -11.24 -8.00
C ALA A 56 -34.19 -11.90 -7.41
N GLN A 57 -33.85 -13.08 -7.93
CA GLN A 57 -32.63 -13.79 -7.55
C GLN A 57 -31.40 -13.13 -8.19
N ALA A 58 -30.24 -13.21 -7.53
CA ALA A 58 -29.01 -12.56 -7.98
C ALA A 58 -28.68 -12.88 -9.45
N ARG A 59 -28.73 -14.15 -9.83
CA ARG A 59 -28.47 -14.63 -11.20
C ARG A 59 -29.45 -14.05 -12.23
N ASP A 60 -30.73 -13.97 -11.88
CA ASP A 60 -31.76 -13.46 -12.79
C ASP A 60 -31.62 -11.93 -12.96
N ALA A 61 -31.27 -11.23 -11.88
CA ALA A 61 -30.95 -9.80 -11.90
C ALA A 61 -29.69 -9.49 -12.73
N VAL A 62 -28.64 -10.31 -12.64
CA VAL A 62 -27.46 -10.24 -13.53
C VAL A 62 -27.87 -10.41 -14.99
N THR A 63 -28.67 -11.43 -15.29
CA THR A 63 -29.14 -11.71 -16.66
C THR A 63 -29.95 -10.54 -17.22
N LEU A 64 -30.85 -9.95 -16.40
CA LEU A 64 -31.61 -8.76 -16.76
C LEU A 64 -30.70 -7.56 -17.05
N ALA A 65 -29.74 -7.29 -16.17
CA ALA A 65 -28.81 -6.17 -16.29
C ALA A 65 -28.00 -6.27 -17.59
N VAL A 66 -27.35 -7.41 -17.82
CA VAL A 66 -26.48 -7.62 -18.97
C VAL A 66 -27.28 -7.68 -20.27
N SER A 67 -28.49 -8.25 -20.29
CA SER A 67 -29.34 -8.23 -21.50
C SER A 67 -29.74 -6.80 -21.88
N ALA A 68 -30.08 -5.96 -20.89
CA ALA A 68 -30.41 -4.56 -21.15
C ALA A 68 -29.19 -3.76 -21.68
N LEU A 69 -27.98 -4.11 -21.24
CA LEU A 69 -26.74 -3.54 -21.79
C LEU A 69 -26.43 -4.07 -23.20
N GLU A 70 -26.70 -5.34 -23.49
CA GLU A 70 -26.59 -5.94 -24.83
C GLU A 70 -27.59 -5.34 -25.83
N ASP A 71 -28.76 -4.89 -25.39
CA ASP A 71 -29.75 -4.25 -26.27
C ASP A 71 -29.37 -2.80 -26.63
N SER A 72 -28.38 -2.22 -25.93
CA SER A 72 -27.97 -0.82 -26.09
C SER A 72 -26.85 -0.66 -27.14
N PRO A 73 -27.06 0.18 -28.19
CA PRO A 73 -26.09 0.39 -29.28
C PRO A 73 -24.76 1.03 -28.86
N ILE A 74 -24.64 1.45 -27.60
CA ILE A 74 -23.52 2.24 -27.07
C ILE A 74 -22.32 1.36 -26.70
N PHE A 75 -22.59 0.18 -26.13
CA PHE A 75 -21.58 -0.66 -25.50
C PHE A 75 -21.01 -1.70 -26.47
N ASN A 76 -19.93 -2.39 -26.07
CA ASN A 76 -19.33 -3.47 -26.86
C ASN A 76 -19.91 -4.84 -26.48
N ALA A 77 -21.22 -4.98 -26.58
CA ALA A 77 -21.93 -6.24 -26.34
C ALA A 77 -23.26 -6.21 -27.10
N GLY A 78 -23.74 -7.37 -27.56
CA GLY A 78 -24.99 -7.46 -28.31
C GLY A 78 -25.08 -6.44 -29.45
N HIS A 79 -26.16 -5.66 -29.48
CA HIS A 79 -26.37 -4.56 -30.40
C HIS A 79 -25.32 -3.47 -30.18
N GLY A 80 -24.35 -3.36 -31.08
CA GLY A 80 -23.18 -2.49 -30.88
C GLY A 80 -21.89 -3.24 -30.57
N ALA A 81 -21.86 -4.56 -30.65
CA ALA A 81 -20.62 -5.34 -30.52
C ALA A 81 -19.57 -5.01 -31.60
N ALA A 82 -18.31 -5.26 -31.29
CA ALA A 82 -17.19 -5.13 -32.20
C ALA A 82 -17.25 -6.15 -33.36
N LEU A 83 -16.62 -5.78 -34.48
CA LEU A 83 -16.50 -6.60 -35.67
C LEU A 83 -15.14 -7.31 -35.68
N ASN A 84 -15.09 -8.60 -36.03
CA ASN A 84 -13.83 -9.31 -36.24
C ASN A 84 -13.14 -8.84 -37.55
N ARG A 85 -11.94 -9.34 -37.85
CA ARG A 85 -11.19 -8.94 -39.07
C ARG A 85 -11.94 -9.18 -40.39
N ASN A 86 -12.93 -10.07 -40.40
CA ASN A 86 -13.74 -10.41 -41.58
C ASN A 86 -15.02 -9.56 -41.66
N GLY A 87 -15.21 -8.60 -40.76
CA GLY A 87 -16.41 -7.78 -40.70
C GLY A 87 -17.64 -8.55 -40.20
N ILE A 88 -17.45 -9.58 -39.38
CA ILE A 88 -18.53 -10.41 -38.79
C ILE A 88 -18.52 -10.25 -37.26
N HIS A 89 -19.70 -10.20 -36.65
CA HIS A 89 -19.82 -10.19 -35.19
C HIS A 89 -19.76 -11.62 -34.62
N GLN A 90 -18.94 -11.81 -33.59
CA GLN A 90 -18.85 -13.04 -32.81
C GLN A 90 -18.88 -12.67 -31.34
N LEU A 91 -19.97 -13.01 -30.66
CA LEU A 91 -20.22 -12.57 -29.28
C LEU A 91 -19.90 -13.69 -28.30
N GLU A 92 -19.62 -13.31 -27.08
CA GLU A 92 -19.43 -14.25 -25.98
C GLU A 92 -20.00 -13.69 -24.68
N ALA A 93 -20.51 -14.58 -23.83
CA ALA A 93 -21.04 -14.22 -22.52
C ALA A 93 -20.94 -15.41 -21.57
N ALA A 94 -20.88 -15.10 -20.27
CA ALA A 94 -20.89 -16.11 -19.23
C ALA A 94 -21.55 -15.62 -17.95
N ILE A 95 -21.97 -16.57 -17.13
CA ILE A 95 -22.62 -16.33 -15.85
C ILE A 95 -22.18 -17.35 -14.81
N VAL A 96 -22.01 -16.89 -13.57
CA VAL A 96 -21.69 -17.71 -12.39
C VAL A 96 -22.76 -17.47 -11.33
N ASP A 97 -23.32 -18.55 -10.82
CA ASP A 97 -24.16 -18.55 -9.63
C ASP A 97 -23.29 -18.91 -8.41
N GLY A 98 -22.94 -17.92 -7.61
CA GLY A 98 -22.06 -18.07 -6.46
C GLY A 98 -22.65 -18.93 -5.35
N ALA A 99 -23.98 -19.04 -5.27
CA ALA A 99 -24.65 -19.89 -4.27
C ALA A 99 -24.44 -21.38 -4.55
N SER A 100 -24.43 -21.79 -5.82
CA SER A 100 -24.22 -23.19 -6.23
C SER A 100 -22.81 -23.48 -6.73
N GLY A 101 -22.00 -22.45 -7.00
CA GLY A 101 -20.71 -22.54 -7.68
C GLY A 101 -20.83 -22.95 -9.15
N ARG A 102 -22.05 -22.97 -9.71
CA ARG A 102 -22.27 -23.36 -11.11
C ARG A 102 -21.92 -22.22 -12.05
N TYR A 103 -21.40 -22.59 -13.20
CA TYR A 103 -20.93 -21.70 -14.25
C TYR A 103 -21.50 -22.14 -15.60
N ALA A 104 -21.80 -21.19 -16.48
CA ALA A 104 -22.11 -21.48 -17.87
C ALA A 104 -21.65 -20.36 -18.81
N ALA A 105 -21.31 -20.71 -20.05
CA ALA A 105 -20.87 -19.76 -21.06
C ALA A 105 -21.28 -20.13 -22.50
N VAL A 106 -21.41 -19.11 -23.34
CA VAL A 106 -21.50 -19.24 -24.79
C VAL A 106 -20.42 -18.38 -25.46
N GLY A 107 -19.84 -18.87 -26.55
CA GLY A 107 -18.77 -18.16 -27.26
C GLY A 107 -18.89 -18.24 -28.77
N GLY A 108 -18.51 -17.18 -29.47
CA GLY A 108 -18.54 -17.15 -30.94
C GLY A 108 -19.94 -17.23 -31.55
N VAL A 109 -20.99 -16.86 -30.80
CA VAL A 109 -22.38 -16.82 -31.30
C VAL A 109 -22.54 -15.66 -32.28
N GLN A 110 -23.33 -15.88 -33.33
CA GLN A 110 -23.50 -14.93 -34.43
C GLN A 110 -24.96 -14.52 -34.67
N ALA A 111 -25.92 -15.24 -34.07
CA ALA A 111 -27.35 -15.00 -34.26
C ALA A 111 -28.13 -14.82 -32.95
N THR A 112 -27.60 -15.26 -31.81
CA THR A 112 -28.25 -15.11 -30.50
C THR A 112 -28.29 -13.64 -30.07
N LYS A 113 -29.49 -13.06 -29.95
CA LYS A 113 -29.66 -11.62 -29.66
C LYS A 113 -29.01 -11.20 -28.34
N ASN A 114 -29.27 -11.97 -27.28
CA ASN A 114 -28.74 -11.73 -25.93
C ASN A 114 -27.91 -12.93 -25.47
N PRO A 115 -26.58 -12.97 -25.75
CA PRO A 115 -25.70 -14.05 -25.34
C PRO A 115 -25.77 -14.41 -23.85
N ILE A 116 -25.93 -13.43 -22.95
CA ILE A 116 -26.06 -13.73 -21.51
C ILE A 116 -27.30 -14.56 -21.18
N ALA A 117 -28.40 -14.35 -21.89
CA ALA A 117 -29.62 -15.12 -21.69
C ALA A 117 -29.42 -16.59 -22.13
N ALA A 118 -28.62 -16.82 -23.17
CA ALA A 118 -28.23 -18.17 -23.58
C ALA A 118 -27.31 -18.84 -22.56
N ALA A 119 -26.34 -18.11 -21.99
CA ALA A 119 -25.51 -18.62 -20.89
C ALA A 119 -26.35 -18.99 -19.65
N ASN A 120 -27.31 -18.14 -19.25
CA ASN A 120 -28.20 -18.42 -18.13
C ASN A 120 -29.12 -19.62 -18.39
N ALA A 121 -29.70 -19.73 -19.60
CA ALA A 121 -30.51 -20.88 -19.99
C ALA A 121 -29.70 -22.18 -20.01
N LEU A 122 -28.43 -22.13 -20.44
CA LEU A 122 -27.51 -23.26 -20.37
C LEU A 122 -27.20 -23.65 -18.92
N LEU A 123 -26.99 -22.68 -18.02
CA LEU A 123 -26.81 -22.95 -16.58
C LEU A 123 -28.04 -23.65 -15.99
N GLU A 124 -29.25 -23.22 -16.34
CA GLU A 124 -30.49 -23.82 -15.83
C GLU A 124 -30.77 -25.22 -16.38
N ARG A 125 -30.62 -25.40 -17.70
CA ARG A 125 -31.20 -26.53 -18.44
C ARG A 125 -30.16 -27.51 -18.98
N GLY A 126 -28.90 -27.08 -19.10
CA GLY A 126 -27.84 -27.81 -19.79
C GLY A 126 -27.09 -28.81 -18.93
N SER A 127 -26.64 -29.90 -19.56
CA SER A 127 -25.64 -30.82 -19.02
C SER A 127 -24.19 -30.37 -19.25
N HIS A 128 -24.00 -29.33 -20.07
CA HIS A 128 -22.70 -28.81 -20.47
C HIS A 128 -22.49 -27.40 -19.94
N THR A 129 -21.24 -27.09 -19.61
CA THR A 129 -20.85 -25.81 -19.02
C THR A 129 -20.58 -24.75 -20.09
N MET A 130 -20.14 -25.12 -21.29
CA MET A 130 -19.80 -24.16 -22.34
C MET A 130 -20.14 -24.68 -23.73
N LEU A 131 -20.73 -23.83 -24.57
CA LEU A 131 -21.01 -24.09 -25.98
C LEU A 131 -20.41 -22.99 -26.85
N VAL A 132 -19.98 -23.33 -28.07
CA VAL A 132 -19.37 -22.35 -28.99
C VAL A 132 -19.89 -22.45 -30.42
N GLY A 133 -19.78 -21.34 -31.16
CA GLY A 133 -20.12 -21.25 -32.57
C GLY A 133 -21.59 -21.52 -32.88
N SER A 134 -21.85 -22.14 -34.03
CA SER A 134 -23.22 -22.43 -34.48
C SER A 134 -23.99 -23.34 -33.53
N GLY A 135 -23.31 -24.26 -32.84
CA GLY A 135 -23.95 -25.13 -31.85
C GLY A 135 -24.51 -24.35 -30.64
N ALA A 136 -23.87 -23.24 -30.26
CA ALA A 136 -24.42 -22.36 -29.22
C ALA A 136 -25.65 -21.58 -29.72
N ASP A 137 -25.64 -21.10 -30.98
CA ASP A 137 -26.82 -20.46 -31.59
C ASP A 137 -28.00 -21.43 -31.77
N GLU A 138 -27.74 -22.69 -32.11
CA GLU A 138 -28.75 -23.76 -32.20
C GLU A 138 -29.36 -24.04 -30.82
N ALA A 139 -28.52 -24.20 -29.79
CA ALA A 139 -29.00 -24.40 -28.42
C ALA A 139 -29.84 -23.21 -27.93
N ALA A 140 -29.43 -21.96 -28.21
CA ALA A 140 -30.21 -20.78 -27.86
C ALA A 140 -31.61 -20.80 -28.51
N ARG A 141 -31.69 -21.22 -29.78
CA ARG A 141 -32.96 -21.40 -30.50
C ARG A 141 -33.83 -22.49 -29.87
N GLU A 142 -33.24 -23.62 -29.49
CA GLU A 142 -33.94 -24.71 -28.80
C GLU A 142 -34.46 -24.29 -27.42
N PHE A 143 -33.74 -23.41 -26.73
CA PHE A 143 -34.18 -22.84 -25.45
C PHE A 143 -35.31 -21.80 -25.60
N GLY A 144 -35.67 -21.44 -26.84
CA GLY A 144 -36.72 -20.46 -27.15
C GLY A 144 -36.26 -19.01 -27.08
N LEU A 145 -34.95 -18.76 -27.19
CA LEU A 145 -34.40 -17.40 -27.18
C LEU A 145 -34.47 -16.74 -28.56
N GLU A 146 -34.57 -15.41 -28.56
CA GLU A 146 -34.66 -14.62 -29.80
C GLU A 146 -33.34 -14.68 -30.59
N THR A 147 -33.45 -14.98 -31.89
CA THR A 147 -32.33 -14.94 -32.83
C THR A 147 -32.52 -13.83 -33.86
N VAL A 148 -31.44 -13.12 -34.18
CA VAL A 148 -31.38 -11.97 -35.09
C VAL A 148 -30.34 -12.22 -36.20
N PRO A 149 -30.46 -11.57 -37.37
CA PRO A 149 -29.39 -11.61 -38.36
C PRO A 149 -28.13 -10.90 -37.80
N ASN A 150 -26.93 -11.35 -38.19
CA ASN A 150 -25.67 -10.79 -37.69
C ASN A 150 -25.56 -9.26 -37.89
N SER A 151 -26.16 -8.73 -38.95
CA SER A 151 -26.21 -7.29 -39.24
C SER A 151 -26.97 -6.46 -38.21
N TYR A 152 -27.81 -7.07 -37.37
CA TYR A 152 -28.47 -6.40 -36.24
C TYR A 152 -27.45 -5.81 -35.28
N PHE A 153 -26.32 -6.49 -35.05
CA PHE A 153 -25.32 -6.04 -34.08
C PHE A 153 -24.48 -4.83 -34.56
N THR A 154 -24.59 -4.45 -35.84
CA THR A 154 -23.80 -3.36 -36.42
C THR A 154 -24.45 -1.99 -36.19
N THR A 155 -23.70 -1.04 -35.64
CA THR A 155 -24.08 0.39 -35.59
C THR A 155 -23.25 1.22 -36.57
N PRO A 156 -23.67 2.45 -36.93
CA PRO A 156 -22.87 3.36 -37.75
C PRO A 156 -21.47 3.60 -37.17
N PHE A 157 -21.37 3.76 -35.85
CA PHE A 157 -20.10 3.90 -35.14
C PHE A 157 -19.19 2.67 -35.33
N ARG A 158 -19.71 1.45 -35.15
CA ARG A 158 -18.91 0.22 -35.28
C ARG A 158 -18.40 -0.01 -36.68
N ARG A 159 -19.23 0.26 -37.69
CA ARG A 159 -18.80 0.18 -39.09
C ARG A 159 -17.67 1.15 -39.37
N ALA A 160 -17.83 2.42 -39.00
CA ALA A 160 -16.81 3.45 -39.20
C ALA A 160 -15.50 3.11 -38.46
N TYR A 161 -15.59 2.66 -37.21
CA TYR A 161 -14.42 2.29 -36.41
C TYR A 161 -13.69 1.07 -36.98
N TRP A 162 -14.41 0.05 -37.43
CA TRP A 162 -13.83 -1.12 -38.08
C TRP A 162 -13.09 -0.75 -39.38
N HIS A 163 -13.66 0.11 -40.22
CA HIS A 163 -12.98 0.62 -41.41
C HIS A 163 -11.67 1.35 -41.05
N GLN A 164 -11.68 2.17 -40.00
CA GLN A 164 -10.47 2.87 -39.53
C GLN A 164 -9.38 1.89 -39.05
N VAL A 165 -9.75 0.92 -38.22
CA VAL A 165 -8.77 0.01 -37.59
C VAL A 165 -8.28 -1.06 -38.57
N VAL A 166 -9.19 -1.70 -39.30
CA VAL A 166 -8.89 -2.90 -40.10
C VAL A 166 -8.51 -2.55 -41.54
N GLU A 167 -9.27 -1.69 -42.22
CA GLU A 167 -8.98 -1.36 -43.63
C GLU A 167 -7.91 -0.28 -43.77
N GLN A 168 -7.94 0.75 -42.93
CA GLN A 168 -6.96 1.84 -42.97
C GLN A 168 -5.71 1.57 -42.13
N GLY A 169 -5.73 0.51 -41.30
CA GLY A 169 -4.60 0.12 -40.45
C GLY A 169 -4.27 1.14 -39.36
N LEU A 170 -5.23 1.98 -38.95
CA LEU A 170 -5.01 2.92 -37.87
C LEU A 170 -4.94 2.17 -36.53
N PRO A 171 -4.03 2.56 -35.61
CA PRO A 171 -3.95 1.93 -34.30
C PRO A 171 -5.27 2.10 -33.55
N GLN A 172 -5.70 1.06 -32.83
CA GLN A 172 -6.87 1.13 -31.96
C GLN A 172 -6.68 2.24 -30.92
N LEU A 173 -7.50 3.29 -31.00
CA LEU A 173 -7.37 4.49 -30.16
C LEU A 173 -7.84 4.30 -28.71
N GLY A 174 -8.06 3.07 -28.23
CA GLY A 174 -8.58 2.80 -26.88
C GLY A 174 -9.94 3.45 -26.60
N SER A 175 -10.69 3.71 -27.68
CA SER A 175 -11.93 4.48 -27.73
C SER A 175 -13.20 3.62 -27.61
N GLU A 176 -13.04 2.29 -27.62
CA GLU A 176 -14.14 1.35 -27.42
C GLU A 176 -14.26 1.05 -25.94
N MET A 177 -15.45 1.25 -25.37
CA MET A 177 -15.74 0.67 -24.06
C MET A 177 -15.73 -0.86 -24.17
N GLY A 178 -15.08 -1.51 -23.21
CA GLY A 178 -14.86 -2.96 -23.19
C GLY A 178 -16.11 -3.79 -22.88
N THR A 179 -15.89 -4.94 -22.24
CA THR A 179 -16.93 -5.87 -21.75
C THR A 179 -17.97 -5.16 -20.89
N VAL A 180 -19.25 -5.52 -21.05
CA VAL A 180 -20.34 -5.13 -20.16
C VAL A 180 -20.62 -6.22 -19.15
N GLY A 181 -21.18 -5.86 -17.99
CA GLY A 181 -21.34 -6.85 -16.94
C GLY A 181 -22.06 -6.37 -15.69
N ALA A 182 -22.45 -7.33 -14.85
CA ALA A 182 -23.04 -7.06 -13.54
C ALA A 182 -22.62 -8.12 -12.50
N ILE A 183 -22.47 -7.66 -11.25
CA ILE A 183 -22.40 -8.50 -10.06
C ILE A 183 -23.50 -8.08 -9.08
N VAL A 184 -24.15 -9.05 -8.45
CA VAL A 184 -25.34 -8.83 -7.62
C VAL A 184 -25.27 -9.67 -6.36
N LEU A 185 -25.58 -9.05 -5.22
CA LEU A 185 -25.95 -9.67 -3.95
C LEU A 185 -27.46 -9.49 -3.76
N ASP A 186 -28.22 -10.57 -3.79
CA ASP A 186 -29.68 -10.51 -3.59
C ASP A 186 -30.08 -10.47 -2.11
N SER A 187 -31.37 -10.26 -1.85
CA SER A 187 -31.94 -10.23 -0.50
C SER A 187 -31.95 -11.58 0.21
N GLN A 188 -31.47 -12.66 -0.42
CA GLN A 188 -31.24 -13.95 0.23
C GLN A 188 -29.77 -14.17 0.57
N GLY A 189 -28.91 -13.16 0.34
CA GLY A 189 -27.47 -13.27 0.57
C GLY A 189 -26.74 -14.07 -0.50
N ARG A 190 -27.32 -14.25 -1.69
CA ARG A 190 -26.70 -14.98 -2.79
C ARG A 190 -26.00 -14.03 -3.74
N LEU A 191 -24.82 -14.45 -4.20
CA LEU A 191 -23.99 -13.70 -5.13
C LEU A 191 -24.05 -14.30 -6.54
N ALA A 192 -24.00 -13.45 -7.55
CA ALA A 192 -23.84 -13.86 -8.94
C ALA A 192 -22.99 -12.84 -9.71
N ALA A 193 -22.31 -13.32 -10.75
CA ALA A 193 -21.54 -12.49 -11.68
C ALA A 193 -21.86 -12.90 -13.11
N GLY A 194 -21.93 -11.94 -14.03
CA GLY A 194 -22.09 -12.25 -15.45
C GLY A 194 -21.66 -11.09 -16.34
N GLY A 195 -21.14 -11.44 -17.51
CA GLY A 195 -20.60 -10.48 -18.46
C GLY A 195 -20.83 -10.90 -19.91
N SER A 196 -20.75 -9.93 -20.81
CA SER A 196 -20.94 -10.10 -22.26
C SER A 196 -20.02 -9.16 -23.04
N THR A 197 -19.51 -9.61 -24.18
CA THR A 197 -18.59 -8.82 -25.01
C THR A 197 -18.58 -9.20 -26.48
N GLY A 198 -18.30 -8.21 -27.32
CA GLY A 198 -17.91 -8.39 -28.72
C GLY A 198 -16.40 -8.62 -28.90
N GLY A 199 -15.59 -8.48 -27.85
CA GLY A 199 -14.12 -8.52 -27.93
C GLY A 199 -13.52 -7.29 -28.65
N PRO A 200 -12.21 -7.29 -28.93
CA PRO A 200 -11.57 -6.16 -29.61
C PRO A 200 -11.91 -6.14 -31.11
N THR A 201 -12.12 -4.94 -31.67
CA THR A 201 -12.30 -4.76 -33.12
C THR A 201 -11.11 -5.34 -33.90
N GLY A 202 -11.39 -6.08 -34.98
CA GLY A 202 -10.35 -6.72 -35.81
C GLY A 202 -9.78 -8.02 -35.23
N LYS A 203 -10.38 -8.57 -34.16
CA LYS A 203 -9.99 -9.88 -33.62
C LYS A 203 -9.98 -10.99 -34.67
N LEU A 204 -9.21 -12.05 -34.40
CA LEU A 204 -9.24 -13.29 -35.16
C LEU A 204 -10.63 -13.95 -35.08
N ASP A 205 -11.04 -14.59 -36.17
CA ASP A 205 -12.19 -15.47 -36.18
C ASP A 205 -11.97 -16.60 -35.15
N GLY A 206 -12.96 -16.84 -34.30
CA GLY A 206 -12.92 -17.86 -33.24
C GLY A 206 -12.19 -17.43 -31.96
N ARG A 207 -11.71 -16.19 -31.85
CA ARG A 207 -11.12 -15.69 -30.59
C ARG A 207 -12.17 -15.61 -29.49
N ILE A 208 -11.91 -16.31 -28.39
CA ILE A 208 -12.68 -16.27 -27.13
C ILE A 208 -11.85 -15.58 -26.05
N GLY A 209 -12.50 -14.80 -25.19
CA GLY A 209 -11.86 -13.99 -24.15
C GLY A 209 -12.12 -14.39 -22.72
N ASP A 210 -11.48 -13.63 -21.83
CA ASP A 210 -11.64 -13.68 -20.39
C ASP A 210 -13.10 -13.65 -19.92
N THR A 211 -13.97 -12.89 -20.62
CA THR A 211 -15.39 -12.77 -20.28
C THR A 211 -16.13 -14.10 -20.34
N ALA A 212 -15.68 -15.05 -21.17
CA ALA A 212 -16.28 -16.38 -21.30
C ALA A 212 -15.46 -17.47 -20.58
N ILE A 213 -14.57 -17.09 -19.66
CA ILE A 213 -13.69 -18.02 -18.94
C ILE A 213 -13.75 -17.75 -17.42
N LEU A 214 -14.23 -18.74 -16.68
CA LEU A 214 -14.30 -18.71 -15.22
C LEU A 214 -12.92 -18.50 -14.58
N GLY A 215 -12.83 -17.58 -13.64
CA GLY A 215 -11.59 -17.24 -12.92
C GLY A 215 -10.69 -16.25 -13.67
N ALA A 216 -10.94 -16.01 -14.96
CA ALA A 216 -10.28 -14.96 -15.73
C ALA A 216 -11.06 -13.64 -15.65
N GLY A 217 -12.14 -13.52 -16.43
CA GLY A 217 -12.93 -12.29 -16.51
C GLY A 217 -13.99 -12.20 -15.42
N LEU A 218 -14.49 -13.33 -14.91
CA LEU A 218 -15.52 -13.38 -13.87
C LEU A 218 -15.31 -14.50 -12.87
N TYR A 219 -15.80 -14.28 -11.65
CA TYR A 219 -15.84 -15.28 -10.58
C TYR A 219 -16.96 -14.96 -9.60
N ALA A 220 -17.62 -15.97 -9.04
CA ALA A 220 -18.49 -15.79 -7.89
C ALA A 220 -18.54 -17.08 -7.04
N ASP A 221 -18.58 -16.91 -5.73
CA ASP A 221 -18.83 -17.96 -4.75
C ASP A 221 -19.78 -17.45 -3.65
N ALA A 222 -19.85 -18.14 -2.50
CA ALA A 222 -20.67 -17.72 -1.38
C ALA A 222 -20.13 -16.47 -0.65
N ASN A 223 -18.88 -16.07 -0.89
CA ASN A 223 -18.19 -15.02 -0.15
C ASN A 223 -18.00 -13.75 -0.98
N LEU A 224 -17.79 -13.85 -2.29
CA LEU A 224 -17.54 -12.72 -3.16
C LEU A 224 -17.94 -12.95 -4.64
N ALA A 225 -18.13 -11.87 -5.37
CA ALA A 225 -18.28 -11.84 -6.82
C ALA A 225 -17.30 -10.82 -7.43
N VAL A 226 -16.69 -11.16 -8.57
CA VAL A 226 -15.71 -10.32 -9.29
C VAL A 226 -16.04 -10.33 -10.77
N LEU A 227 -15.87 -9.18 -11.41
CA LEU A 227 -16.03 -9.03 -12.85
C LEU A 227 -15.05 -8.00 -13.42
N CYS A 228 -14.41 -8.35 -14.53
CA CYS A 228 -13.34 -7.59 -15.14
C CYS A 228 -13.75 -7.01 -16.52
N SER A 229 -13.04 -5.97 -16.94
CA SER A 229 -13.11 -5.38 -18.27
C SER A 229 -11.71 -4.87 -18.68
N GLY A 230 -11.41 -4.88 -19.98
CA GLY A 230 -10.16 -4.34 -20.51
C GLY A 230 -9.46 -5.27 -21.51
N ALA A 231 -8.13 -5.36 -21.40
CA ALA A 231 -7.28 -6.16 -22.27
C ALA A 231 -7.49 -7.67 -22.02
N GLY A 232 -8.50 -8.25 -22.67
CA GLY A 232 -8.99 -9.58 -22.34
C GLY A 232 -7.97 -10.72 -22.40
N ASP A 233 -7.02 -10.70 -23.34
CA ASP A 233 -5.99 -11.75 -23.41
C ASP A 233 -5.03 -11.68 -22.21
N GLN A 234 -4.70 -10.48 -21.74
CA GLN A 234 -3.88 -10.29 -20.55
C GLN A 234 -4.66 -10.68 -19.28
N ILE A 235 -5.95 -10.34 -19.20
CA ILE A 235 -6.82 -10.74 -18.09
C ILE A 235 -6.89 -12.27 -18.00
N LEU A 236 -6.97 -12.94 -19.16
CA LEU A 236 -7.00 -14.39 -19.29
C LEU A 236 -5.68 -15.04 -18.84
N GLU A 237 -4.54 -14.54 -19.32
CA GLU A 237 -3.22 -15.06 -18.95
C GLU A 237 -2.91 -14.92 -17.45
N ASN A 238 -3.44 -13.89 -16.80
CA ASN A 238 -3.18 -13.58 -15.38
C ASN A 238 -4.29 -14.03 -14.42
N LEU A 239 -5.40 -14.59 -14.92
CA LEU A 239 -6.53 -15.09 -14.14
C LEU A 239 -7.02 -14.10 -13.05
N ILE A 240 -7.30 -12.86 -13.44
CA ILE A 240 -7.49 -11.73 -12.51
C ILE A 240 -8.62 -11.96 -11.52
N ALA A 241 -9.80 -12.40 -11.98
CA ALA A 241 -10.94 -12.63 -11.09
C ALA A 241 -10.62 -13.67 -9.99
N SER A 242 -9.92 -14.76 -10.33
CA SER A 242 -9.49 -15.77 -9.36
C SER A 242 -8.41 -15.27 -8.41
N SER A 243 -7.52 -14.39 -8.89
CA SER A 243 -6.48 -13.78 -8.06
C SER A 243 -7.09 -12.92 -6.96
N VAL A 244 -8.13 -12.13 -7.27
CA VAL A 244 -8.89 -11.37 -6.27
C VAL A 244 -9.48 -12.31 -5.22
N ALA A 245 -10.17 -13.37 -5.65
CA ALA A 245 -10.77 -14.35 -4.74
C ALA A 245 -9.72 -15.01 -3.83
N LYS A 246 -8.57 -15.41 -4.40
CA LYS A 246 -7.45 -16.01 -3.66
C LYS A 246 -6.85 -15.06 -2.62
N TYR A 247 -6.61 -13.80 -2.98
CA TYR A 247 -6.06 -12.83 -2.03
C TYR A 247 -7.05 -12.50 -0.92
N HIS A 248 -8.34 -12.37 -1.24
CA HIS A 248 -9.36 -12.14 -0.24
C HIS A 248 -9.49 -13.33 0.73
N ALA A 249 -9.49 -14.56 0.22
CA ALA A 249 -9.49 -15.77 1.03
C ALA A 249 -8.24 -15.90 1.93
N ALA A 250 -7.11 -15.31 1.53
CA ALA A 250 -5.89 -15.25 2.32
C ALA A 250 -5.90 -14.13 3.39
N GLY A 251 -7.03 -13.41 3.57
CA GLY A 251 -7.20 -12.40 4.62
C GLY A 251 -6.96 -10.96 4.16
N ALA A 252 -6.67 -10.70 2.87
CA ALA A 252 -6.59 -9.33 2.36
C ALA A 252 -7.98 -8.67 2.33
N THR A 253 -8.03 -7.34 2.56
CA THR A 253 -9.28 -6.60 2.35
C THR A 253 -9.68 -6.68 0.86
N LEU A 254 -10.98 -6.53 0.55
CA LEU A 254 -11.45 -6.61 -0.83
C LEU A 254 -10.75 -5.60 -1.77
N SER A 255 -10.46 -4.38 -1.28
CA SER A 255 -9.73 -3.36 -2.04
C SER A 255 -8.26 -3.73 -2.23
N ASP A 256 -7.59 -4.24 -1.20
CA ASP A 256 -6.19 -4.69 -1.31
C ASP A 256 -6.07 -5.88 -2.27
N ALA A 257 -7.00 -6.83 -2.20
CA ALA A 257 -7.07 -7.97 -3.10
C ALA A 257 -7.26 -7.53 -4.55
N ALA A 258 -8.20 -6.62 -4.82
CA ALA A 258 -8.44 -6.03 -6.13
C ALA A 258 -7.20 -5.30 -6.67
N ARG A 259 -6.60 -4.42 -5.87
CA ARG A 259 -5.41 -3.66 -6.27
C ARG A 259 -4.22 -4.56 -6.52
N LYS A 260 -4.01 -5.57 -5.67
CA LYS A 260 -2.92 -6.54 -5.83
C LYS A 260 -3.06 -7.35 -7.12
N ALA A 261 -4.29 -7.78 -7.46
CA ALA A 261 -4.55 -8.47 -8.71
C ALA A 261 -4.28 -7.57 -9.93
N LEU A 262 -4.73 -6.32 -9.91
CA LEU A 262 -4.48 -5.36 -11.00
C LEU A 262 -3.00 -5.00 -11.15
N ARG A 263 -2.21 -4.95 -10.07
CA ARG A 263 -0.76 -4.68 -10.14
C ARG A 263 -0.02 -5.73 -10.99
N ALA A 264 -0.43 -7.00 -10.95
CA ALA A 264 0.18 -8.05 -11.77
C ALA A 264 0.06 -7.76 -13.28
N MET A 265 -0.96 -7.03 -13.70
CA MET A 265 -1.23 -6.65 -15.09
C MET A 265 -0.50 -5.40 -15.56
N THR A 266 0.14 -4.64 -14.67
CA THR A 266 0.66 -3.30 -15.02
C THR A 266 1.96 -3.32 -15.83
N ALA A 267 2.64 -4.46 -15.93
CA ALA A 267 3.92 -4.60 -16.61
C ALA A 267 3.91 -4.46 -18.16
N PRO A 268 2.82 -4.73 -18.92
CA PRO A 268 2.79 -4.62 -20.38
C PRO A 268 1.91 -3.47 -20.96
N GLY A 269 1.51 -2.47 -20.17
CA GLY A 269 0.73 -1.33 -20.69
C GLY A 269 -0.73 -1.66 -21.05
N ALA A 270 -1.24 -2.77 -20.53
CA ALA A 270 -2.60 -3.24 -20.74
C ALA A 270 -3.57 -2.62 -19.72
N SER A 271 -4.66 -2.01 -20.21
CA SER A 271 -5.72 -1.46 -19.35
C SER A 271 -6.60 -2.57 -18.82
N CYS A 272 -6.91 -2.54 -17.53
CA CYS A 272 -7.79 -3.48 -16.86
C CYS A 272 -8.53 -2.77 -15.73
N SER A 273 -9.82 -3.04 -15.62
CA SER A 273 -10.67 -2.55 -14.55
C SER A 273 -11.50 -3.71 -14.03
N LEU A 274 -11.87 -3.66 -12.76
CA LEU A 274 -12.72 -4.68 -12.17
C LEU A 274 -13.67 -4.07 -11.13
N VAL A 275 -14.79 -4.75 -10.96
CA VAL A 275 -15.73 -4.56 -9.85
C VAL A 275 -15.73 -5.82 -8.99
N ALA A 276 -15.83 -5.64 -7.67
CA ALA A 276 -15.95 -6.74 -6.72
C ALA A 276 -16.98 -6.41 -5.64
N LEU A 277 -17.70 -7.43 -5.17
CA LEU A 277 -18.73 -7.34 -4.14
C LEU A 277 -18.61 -8.53 -3.20
N ASP A 278 -18.47 -8.32 -1.90
CA ASP A 278 -18.47 -9.40 -0.91
C ASP A 278 -19.87 -9.70 -0.35
N ALA A 279 -20.00 -10.82 0.37
CA ALA A 279 -21.24 -11.26 1.00
C ALA A 279 -21.75 -10.33 2.11
N HIS A 280 -20.96 -9.35 2.53
CA HIS A 280 -21.34 -8.31 3.49
C HIS A 280 -21.85 -7.03 2.79
N GLY A 281 -21.86 -7.00 1.46
CA GLY A 281 -22.28 -5.84 0.67
C GLY A 281 -21.18 -4.82 0.45
N LYS A 282 -19.91 -5.11 0.78
CA LYS A 282 -18.79 -4.22 0.50
C LYS A 282 -18.48 -4.26 -1.00
N LEU A 283 -18.61 -3.11 -1.63
CA LEU A 283 -18.36 -2.92 -3.06
C LEU A 283 -17.01 -2.24 -3.29
N VAL A 284 -16.29 -2.69 -4.30
CA VAL A 284 -15.00 -2.15 -4.74
C VAL A 284 -15.01 -1.95 -6.25
N VAL A 285 -14.56 -0.79 -6.70
CA VAL A 285 -14.32 -0.46 -8.11
C VAL A 285 -12.86 -0.04 -8.25
N GLU A 286 -12.08 -0.75 -9.06
CA GLU A 286 -10.67 -0.46 -9.27
C GLU A 286 -10.37 -0.45 -10.78
N SER A 287 -9.53 0.48 -11.23
CA SER A 287 -9.29 0.70 -12.66
C SER A 287 -7.87 1.15 -12.92
N THR A 288 -7.14 0.44 -13.78
CA THR A 288 -5.94 0.97 -14.41
C THR A 288 -6.27 1.84 -15.62
N ALA A 289 -7.43 1.65 -16.25
CA ALA A 289 -7.88 2.51 -17.35
C ALA A 289 -8.28 3.91 -16.86
N ARG A 290 -8.14 4.93 -17.72
CA ARG A 290 -8.61 6.30 -17.43
C ARG A 290 -10.08 6.32 -17.01
N LEU A 291 -10.91 5.60 -17.76
CA LEU A 291 -12.36 5.60 -17.62
C LEU A 291 -12.85 4.19 -17.36
N PHE A 292 -13.68 4.03 -16.33
CA PHE A 292 -14.47 2.83 -16.13
C PHE A 292 -15.92 3.21 -15.86
N SER A 293 -16.80 2.89 -16.81
CA SER A 293 -18.21 3.27 -16.73
C SER A 293 -18.95 2.30 -15.81
N VAL A 294 -19.48 2.80 -14.68
CA VAL A 294 -20.10 1.97 -13.64
C VAL A 294 -21.40 2.58 -13.15
N ALA A 295 -22.34 1.72 -12.74
CA ALA A 295 -23.48 2.12 -11.94
C ALA A 295 -23.73 1.11 -10.82
N SER A 296 -24.16 1.61 -9.67
CA SER A 296 -24.39 0.81 -8.48
C SER A 296 -25.59 1.32 -7.70
N ALA A 297 -26.21 0.42 -6.94
CA ALA A 297 -27.24 0.76 -5.97
C ALA A 297 -27.28 -0.27 -4.84
N SER A 298 -27.96 0.08 -3.76
CA SER A 298 -28.26 -0.83 -2.66
C SER A 298 -29.69 -0.64 -2.18
N SER A 299 -30.15 -1.53 -1.30
CA SER A 299 -31.47 -1.36 -0.66
C SER A 299 -31.65 -0.04 0.10
N SER A 300 -30.56 0.65 0.44
CA SER A 300 -30.56 1.95 1.14
C SER A 300 -30.12 3.13 0.28
N GLU A 301 -29.52 2.89 -0.89
CA GLU A 301 -28.95 3.93 -1.75
C GLU A 301 -29.55 3.87 -3.15
N ALA A 302 -30.03 5.01 -3.64
CA ALA A 302 -30.59 5.12 -4.98
C ALA A 302 -29.54 4.80 -6.07
N PRO A 303 -29.97 4.33 -7.26
CA PRO A 303 -29.07 4.10 -8.38
C PRO A 303 -28.24 5.34 -8.72
N THR A 304 -26.93 5.15 -8.82
CA THR A 304 -25.98 6.18 -9.28
C THR A 304 -25.16 5.63 -10.44
N ALA A 305 -24.82 6.47 -11.41
CA ALA A 305 -23.99 6.12 -12.56
C ALA A 305 -22.87 7.15 -12.70
N GLN A 306 -21.66 6.69 -13.00
CA GLN A 306 -20.48 7.54 -13.12
C GLN A 306 -19.43 6.95 -14.04
N LEU A 307 -18.59 7.82 -14.60
CA LEU A 307 -17.32 7.44 -15.22
C LEU A 307 -16.24 7.44 -14.15
N HIS A 308 -16.00 6.27 -13.57
CA HIS A 308 -15.00 6.10 -12.52
C HIS A 308 -13.59 6.36 -13.07
N PRO A 309 -12.79 7.24 -12.44
CA PRO A 309 -11.44 7.55 -12.90
C PRO A 309 -10.46 6.40 -12.60
N THR A 310 -9.25 6.51 -13.12
CA THR A 310 -8.17 5.58 -12.78
C THR A 310 -7.83 5.60 -11.29
N THR A 311 -7.70 4.41 -10.70
CA THR A 311 -7.14 4.20 -9.36
C THR A 311 -5.63 3.97 -9.39
N PHE A 312 -5.05 3.82 -10.59
CA PHE A 312 -3.61 3.63 -10.85
C PHE A 312 -3.05 4.71 -11.80
N PRO A 313 -3.04 5.98 -11.38
CA PRO A 313 -2.53 7.07 -12.21
C PRO A 313 -1.00 7.01 -12.40
N VAL A 314 -0.31 6.32 -11.49
CA VAL A 314 1.12 6.02 -11.51
C VAL A 314 1.26 4.50 -11.43
N LEU A 315 2.04 3.90 -12.34
CA LEU A 315 2.38 2.48 -12.26
C LEU A 315 3.48 2.26 -11.23
N ALA A 316 3.53 1.08 -10.61
CA ALA A 316 4.59 0.74 -9.67
C ALA A 316 6.01 0.85 -10.30
N SER A 317 6.12 0.60 -11.60
CA SER A 317 7.36 0.77 -12.37
C SER A 317 7.75 2.23 -12.64
N HIS A 318 6.84 3.17 -12.38
CA HIS A 318 7.02 4.62 -12.60
C HIS A 318 7.10 5.41 -11.29
N GLU A 319 7.05 4.73 -10.15
CA GLU A 319 7.26 5.31 -8.83
C GLU A 319 8.76 5.49 -8.55
N PHE A 320 9.19 6.74 -8.31
CA PHE A 320 10.58 7.07 -7.99
C PHE A 320 10.78 7.47 -6.53
N TYR A 321 9.70 7.73 -5.79
CA TYR A 321 9.72 8.04 -4.36
C TYR A 321 8.52 7.41 -3.66
N SER A 322 8.75 6.84 -2.47
CA SER A 322 7.72 6.23 -1.63
C SER A 322 8.17 6.31 -0.18
N ASP A 323 7.30 6.74 0.73
CA ASP A 323 7.50 6.65 2.18
C ASP A 323 6.19 6.17 2.85
N HIS A 324 6.06 6.28 4.17
CA HIS A 324 4.85 5.84 4.87
C HIS A 324 3.60 6.70 4.56
N GLN A 325 3.78 7.96 4.10
CA GLN A 325 2.71 8.93 3.86
C GLN A 325 2.40 9.13 2.37
N LEU A 326 3.41 9.18 1.51
CA LEU A 326 3.33 9.57 0.10
C LEU A 326 3.91 8.51 -0.84
N SER A 327 3.38 8.51 -2.06
CA SER A 327 3.96 7.89 -3.24
C SER A 327 4.08 8.95 -4.33
N ILE A 328 5.22 9.02 -5.01
CA ILE A 328 5.45 9.98 -6.11
C ILE A 328 6.03 9.23 -7.30
N GLY A 329 5.39 9.40 -8.45
CA GLY A 329 5.86 8.83 -9.69
C GLY A 329 5.41 9.59 -10.93
N LEU A 330 5.98 9.23 -12.07
CA LEU A 330 5.64 9.88 -13.33
C LEU A 330 4.24 9.48 -13.78
N SER A 331 3.44 10.46 -14.20
CA SER A 331 2.05 10.26 -14.61
C SER A 331 2.00 9.49 -15.93
N ARG A 332 1.04 8.56 -16.03
CA ARG A 332 0.66 7.96 -17.32
C ARG A 332 -0.07 8.95 -18.23
N TYR A 333 -0.52 10.08 -17.70
CA TYR A 333 -1.31 11.09 -18.38
C TYR A 333 -0.64 12.47 -18.33
N PRO A 334 0.57 12.62 -18.90
CA PRO A 334 1.34 13.85 -18.80
C PRO A 334 0.72 14.99 -19.62
N VAL A 335 0.62 16.19 -19.04
CA VAL A 335 0.35 17.44 -19.78
C VAL A 335 1.64 18.15 -20.20
N THR A 336 2.76 17.80 -19.58
CA THR A 336 4.10 18.26 -19.94
C THR A 336 5.12 17.16 -19.63
N ARG A 337 6.32 17.26 -20.21
CA ARG A 337 7.37 16.27 -20.00
C ARG A 337 7.82 16.28 -18.53
N GLY A 338 7.76 15.13 -17.89
CA GLY A 338 8.08 14.99 -16.46
C GLY A 338 6.94 15.29 -15.51
N HIS A 339 5.69 15.43 -16.00
CA HIS A 339 4.50 15.50 -15.15
C HIS A 339 4.50 14.31 -14.17
N ALA A 340 4.64 14.61 -12.88
CA ALA A 340 4.62 13.63 -11.81
C ALA A 340 3.37 13.82 -10.94
N LEU A 341 2.89 12.73 -10.36
CA LEU A 341 1.77 12.74 -9.45
C LEU A 341 2.24 12.31 -8.06
N VAL A 342 1.85 13.10 -7.08
CA VAL A 342 1.98 12.80 -5.65
C VAL A 342 0.65 12.19 -5.21
N THR A 343 0.69 11.03 -4.55
CA THR A 343 -0.48 10.34 -4.00
C THR A 343 -0.34 10.21 -2.50
N ILE A 344 -1.35 10.66 -1.75
CA ILE A 344 -1.43 10.53 -0.29
C ILE A 344 -1.94 9.12 0.05
N LYS A 345 -1.10 8.27 0.64
CA LYS A 345 -1.40 6.85 0.88
C LYS A 345 -2.58 6.61 1.82
N SER A 346 -2.91 7.57 2.69
CA SER A 346 -4.08 7.51 3.58
C SER A 346 -5.41 7.69 2.85
N GLY A 347 -5.41 8.15 1.59
CA GLY A 347 -6.62 8.50 0.83
C GLY A 347 -7.36 9.74 1.34
N LYS A 348 -6.85 10.41 2.39
CA LYS A 348 -7.42 11.66 2.89
C LYS A 348 -7.22 12.78 1.87
N ALA A 349 -8.20 13.67 1.79
CA ALA A 349 -8.07 14.95 1.10
C ALA A 349 -6.88 15.75 1.67
N LEU A 350 -6.16 16.48 0.81
CA LEU A 350 -4.94 17.22 1.15
C LEU A 350 -5.08 18.09 2.42
N PHE A 351 -6.12 18.92 2.48
CA PHE A 351 -6.42 19.79 3.63
C PHE A 351 -7.31 19.15 4.71
N SER A 352 -7.34 17.82 4.74
CA SER A 352 -7.90 17.02 5.85
C SER A 352 -6.81 16.24 6.59
N LEU A 353 -5.54 16.40 6.18
CA LEU A 353 -4.38 15.98 6.97
C LEU A 353 -4.20 16.88 8.19
N GLU A 354 -3.64 16.33 9.27
CA GLU A 354 -3.20 17.15 10.40
C GLU A 354 -2.10 18.13 9.97
N ALA A 355 -1.97 19.26 10.65
CA ALA A 355 -1.05 20.32 10.21
C ALA A 355 0.41 19.84 10.07
N SER A 356 0.88 18.99 11.00
CA SER A 356 2.22 18.41 10.94
C SER A 356 2.37 17.42 9.78
N GLU A 357 1.35 16.58 9.54
CA GLU A 357 1.32 15.65 8.40
C GLU A 357 1.34 16.42 7.07
N PHE A 358 0.54 17.49 6.96
CA PHE A 358 0.48 18.34 5.77
C PHE A 358 1.84 18.99 5.49
N THR A 359 2.46 19.63 6.49
CA THR A 359 3.75 20.29 6.29
C THR A 359 4.84 19.29 5.92
N ASN A 360 4.88 18.11 6.57
CA ASN A 360 5.84 17.07 6.21
C ASN A 360 5.65 16.61 4.76
N ALA A 361 4.40 16.37 4.33
CA ALA A 361 4.09 16.02 2.95
C ALA A 361 4.60 17.08 1.96
N MET A 362 4.37 18.37 2.25
CA MET A 362 4.84 19.46 1.39
C MET A 362 6.37 19.57 1.32
N THR A 363 7.08 19.24 2.39
CA THR A 363 8.55 19.16 2.40
C THR A 363 9.06 18.03 1.51
N GLN A 364 8.43 16.85 1.54
CA GLN A 364 8.78 15.75 0.64
C GLN A 364 8.45 16.08 -0.82
N VAL A 365 7.34 16.77 -1.07
CA VAL A 365 7.00 17.31 -2.40
C VAL A 365 8.09 18.27 -2.90
N SER A 366 8.58 19.18 -2.06
CA SER A 366 9.68 20.08 -2.43
C SER A 366 10.97 19.35 -2.80
N THR A 367 11.27 18.26 -2.08
CA THR A 367 12.41 17.37 -2.39
C THR A 367 12.23 16.69 -3.75
N ALA A 368 11.03 16.16 -4.02
CA ALA A 368 10.71 15.56 -5.32
C ALA A 368 10.77 16.56 -6.48
N VAL A 369 10.30 17.79 -6.27
CA VAL A 369 10.41 18.88 -7.25
C VAL A 369 11.87 19.13 -7.61
N SER A 370 12.78 19.19 -6.62
CA SER A 370 14.21 19.39 -6.86
C SER A 370 14.83 18.28 -7.71
N LEU A 371 14.38 17.04 -7.56
CA LEU A 371 14.81 15.92 -8.39
C LEU A 371 14.29 16.04 -9.83
N LEU A 372 13.03 16.45 -9.99
CA LEU A 372 12.40 16.63 -11.30
C LEU A 372 13.03 17.78 -12.07
N THR A 373 13.24 18.94 -11.44
CA THR A 373 13.87 20.10 -12.08
C THR A 373 15.30 19.80 -12.53
N ASP A 374 16.09 19.11 -11.68
CA ASP A 374 17.44 18.66 -12.04
C ASP A 374 17.44 17.56 -13.12
N HIS A 375 16.51 16.62 -13.12
CA HIS A 375 16.47 15.59 -14.16
C HIS A 375 16.06 16.17 -15.52
N TYR A 376 15.00 16.98 -15.56
CA TYR A 376 14.45 17.54 -16.79
C TYR A 376 15.11 18.85 -17.23
N GLN A 377 16.07 19.37 -16.45
CA GLN A 377 16.81 20.60 -16.72
C GLN A 377 15.87 21.80 -16.94
N VAL A 378 14.87 21.94 -16.07
CA VAL A 378 13.95 23.07 -16.05
C VAL A 378 14.22 23.96 -14.83
N GLU A 379 13.98 25.26 -14.97
CA GLU A 379 14.23 26.21 -13.88
C GLU A 379 13.16 26.13 -12.79
N ARG A 380 11.91 25.78 -13.13
CA ARG A 380 10.76 25.80 -12.20
C ARG A 380 9.83 24.60 -12.40
N CYS A 381 9.09 24.28 -11.35
CA CYS A 381 8.03 23.28 -11.36
C CYS A 381 6.79 23.87 -10.69
N ALA A 382 5.64 23.80 -11.36
CA ALA A 382 4.37 24.20 -10.78
C ALA A 382 3.73 23.03 -10.01
N LEU A 383 2.81 23.37 -9.10
CA LEU A 383 1.97 22.42 -8.39
C LEU A 383 0.50 22.75 -8.64
N ALA A 384 -0.31 21.73 -8.90
CA ALA A 384 -1.76 21.87 -8.96
C ALA A 384 -2.46 20.71 -8.25
N SER A 385 -3.41 20.99 -7.37
CA SER A 385 -4.24 19.99 -6.72
C SER A 385 -5.68 20.49 -6.63
N ASN A 386 -6.64 19.62 -6.89
CA ASN A 386 -8.07 19.90 -6.62
C ASN A 386 -8.46 19.64 -5.15
N GLY A 387 -7.48 19.40 -4.27
CA GLY A 387 -7.71 19.15 -2.84
C GLY A 387 -8.10 17.73 -2.47
N ALA A 388 -8.13 16.80 -3.42
CA ALA A 388 -8.27 15.37 -3.14
C ALA A 388 -6.97 14.79 -2.57
N ASP A 389 -6.76 13.49 -2.71
CA ASP A 389 -5.58 12.74 -2.27
C ASP A 389 -4.39 12.83 -3.26
N ARG A 390 -4.49 13.67 -4.30
CA ARG A 390 -3.50 13.78 -5.38
C ARG A 390 -3.05 15.22 -5.66
N LEU A 391 -1.78 15.36 -6.04
CA LEU A 391 -1.18 16.61 -6.48
C LEU A 391 -0.37 16.38 -7.76
N SER A 392 -0.50 17.29 -8.73
CA SER A 392 0.27 17.32 -9.96
C SER A 392 1.50 18.21 -9.79
N LEU A 393 2.67 17.66 -10.10
CA LEU A 393 3.93 18.38 -10.23
C LEU A 393 4.25 18.55 -11.71
N LEU A 394 4.38 19.79 -12.15
CA LEU A 394 4.41 20.18 -13.56
C LEU A 394 5.72 20.93 -13.87
N PRO A 395 6.78 20.23 -14.34
CA PRO A 395 7.99 20.86 -14.83
C PRO A 395 7.68 21.91 -15.92
N LEU A 396 8.09 23.15 -15.72
CA LEU A 396 7.76 24.26 -16.62
C LEU A 396 8.87 24.43 -17.68
N HIS A 397 8.64 23.85 -18.85
CA HIS A 397 9.56 23.94 -19.99
C HIS A 397 9.44 25.27 -20.74
N GLY A 398 10.55 25.70 -21.35
CA GLY A 398 10.60 26.92 -22.17
C GLY A 398 10.81 28.23 -21.40
N LEU A 399 11.01 28.15 -20.08
CA LEU A 399 11.31 29.32 -19.24
C LEU A 399 12.81 29.67 -19.28
N THR A 400 13.13 30.97 -19.15
CA THR A 400 14.49 31.48 -18.99
C THR A 400 14.84 31.71 -17.52
N LYS A 401 16.14 31.83 -17.21
CA LYS A 401 16.61 32.26 -15.88
C LYS A 401 16.17 33.66 -15.50
N ASP A 402 16.07 34.55 -16.48
CA ASP A 402 15.50 35.87 -16.29
C ASP A 402 13.98 35.75 -16.20
N TRP A 403 13.39 36.25 -15.11
CA TRP A 403 11.95 36.22 -14.93
C TRP A 403 11.25 37.19 -15.90
N GLN A 404 10.25 36.70 -16.62
CA GLN A 404 9.36 37.48 -17.48
C GLN A 404 7.95 36.91 -17.37
N ALA A 405 6.96 37.74 -17.07
CA ALA A 405 5.59 37.26 -16.94
C ALA A 405 5.08 36.64 -18.25
N ILE A 406 4.52 35.43 -18.16
CA ILE A 406 3.77 34.78 -19.25
C ILE A 406 2.35 34.57 -18.73
N THR A 407 1.40 35.25 -19.34
CA THR A 407 -0.03 35.24 -18.95
C THR A 407 -0.88 34.67 -20.08
N SER A 408 -1.97 33.98 -19.74
CA SER A 408 -2.96 33.54 -20.72
C SER A 408 -4.11 34.55 -20.86
N ASP A 409 -4.52 34.85 -22.09
CA ASP A 409 -5.72 35.66 -22.36
C ASP A 409 -7.03 34.86 -22.20
N ILE A 410 -6.93 33.54 -22.00
CA ILE A 410 -8.09 32.65 -21.87
C ILE A 410 -8.69 32.83 -20.48
N LYS A 411 -9.87 33.45 -20.43
CA LYS A 411 -10.66 33.56 -19.21
C LYS A 411 -11.58 32.35 -19.03
N GLU A 412 -11.80 31.97 -17.78
CA GLU A 412 -12.61 30.81 -17.40
C GLU A 412 -13.40 31.11 -16.12
N PHE A 413 -14.68 30.73 -16.07
CA PHE A 413 -15.50 30.89 -14.88
C PHE A 413 -16.46 29.72 -14.73
N HIS A 414 -16.55 29.20 -13.50
CA HIS A 414 -17.42 28.10 -13.16
C HIS A 414 -18.10 28.38 -11.82
N ASP A 415 -19.44 28.38 -11.81
CA ASP A 415 -20.21 28.43 -10.55
C ASP A 415 -20.19 27.07 -9.83
N ASN A 416 -20.13 25.96 -10.58
CA ASN A 416 -20.02 24.59 -10.08
C ASN A 416 -18.63 24.01 -10.38
N PHE A 417 -18.15 23.05 -9.57
CA PHE A 417 -16.83 22.46 -9.79
C PHE A 417 -16.76 21.64 -11.10
N PRO A 418 -15.91 22.00 -12.09
CA PRO A 418 -15.88 21.36 -13.41
C PRO A 418 -15.06 20.05 -13.44
N GLY A 419 -14.70 19.49 -12.27
CA GLY A 419 -13.84 18.30 -12.17
C GLY A 419 -12.34 18.59 -12.05
N TYR A 420 -11.91 19.84 -12.28
CA TYR A 420 -10.51 20.27 -12.17
C TYR A 420 -10.39 21.69 -11.60
N VAL A 421 -9.18 22.06 -11.18
CA VAL A 421 -8.83 23.45 -10.87
C VAL A 421 -7.83 23.98 -11.89
N SER A 422 -7.87 25.29 -12.13
CA SER A 422 -7.07 25.99 -13.13
C SER A 422 -6.62 27.31 -12.57
N SER A 423 -5.43 27.76 -12.97
CA SER A 423 -4.89 29.05 -12.58
C SER A 423 -5.35 30.21 -13.48
N LYS A 424 -6.08 29.90 -14.57
CA LYS A 424 -6.67 30.90 -15.46
C LYS A 424 -7.56 31.86 -14.71
N ASP A 425 -7.43 33.13 -15.03
CA ASP A 425 -8.30 34.19 -14.53
C ASP A 425 -9.76 34.00 -14.97
N GLY A 426 -10.68 34.38 -14.08
CA GLY A 426 -12.07 34.62 -14.42
C GLY A 426 -12.36 36.05 -14.90
N PRO A 427 -13.61 36.32 -15.30
CA PRO A 427 -14.09 37.68 -15.45
C PRO A 427 -14.03 38.39 -14.09
N MET A 428 -13.92 39.72 -14.12
CA MET A 428 -13.93 40.50 -12.88
C MET A 428 -15.25 40.34 -12.15
N MET A 429 -15.20 39.89 -10.90
CA MET A 429 -16.37 39.71 -10.04
C MET A 429 -16.88 41.06 -9.53
N GLU A 430 -18.20 41.22 -9.50
CA GLU A 430 -18.87 42.40 -8.93
C GLU A 430 -18.42 42.66 -7.49
N ALA A 431 -18.12 43.91 -7.17
CA ALA A 431 -17.57 44.30 -5.87
C ALA A 431 -18.49 43.90 -4.69
N SER A 432 -19.82 44.00 -4.86
CA SER A 432 -20.79 43.58 -3.86
C SER A 432 -20.72 42.07 -3.56
N ARG A 433 -20.53 41.23 -4.59
CA ARG A 433 -20.36 39.78 -4.42
C ARG A 433 -19.06 39.46 -3.69
N LEU A 434 -17.98 40.18 -3.99
CA LEU A 434 -16.71 40.05 -3.27
C LEU A 434 -16.82 40.50 -1.81
N ASP A 435 -17.54 41.58 -1.52
CA ASP A 435 -17.77 42.08 -0.16
C ASP A 435 -18.58 41.08 0.68
N ASP A 436 -19.60 40.46 0.09
CA ASP A 436 -20.42 39.43 0.73
C ASP A 436 -19.59 38.18 1.06
N ILE A 437 -18.82 37.68 0.08
CA ILE A 437 -17.94 36.52 0.29
C ILE A 437 -16.88 36.83 1.34
N CYS A 438 -16.22 37.99 1.24
CA CYS A 438 -15.20 38.44 2.17
C CYS A 438 -15.76 38.50 3.60
N SER A 439 -16.96 39.07 3.78
CA SER A 439 -17.63 39.18 5.08
C SER A 439 -17.98 37.82 5.68
N ARG A 440 -18.40 36.85 4.85
CA ARG A 440 -18.66 35.47 5.28
C ARG A 440 -17.39 34.80 5.80
N ILE A 441 -16.29 34.91 5.05
CA ILE A 441 -15.02 34.26 5.45
C ILE A 441 -14.43 34.93 6.70
N ARG A 442 -14.44 36.26 6.78
CA ARG A 442 -13.97 37.02 7.96
C ARG A 442 -14.67 36.61 9.25
N ARG A 443 -15.96 36.28 9.19
CA ARG A 443 -16.74 35.82 10.34
C ARG A 443 -16.19 34.50 10.91
N ILE A 444 -15.67 33.63 10.04
CA ILE A 444 -15.10 32.34 10.44
C ILE A 444 -13.62 32.48 10.81
N SER A 445 -12.86 33.28 10.06
CA SER A 445 -11.42 33.48 10.30
C SER A 445 -11.11 34.35 11.52
N GLY A 446 -12.10 35.11 12.01
CA GLY A 446 -11.95 36.00 13.16
C GLY A 446 -11.23 37.32 12.87
N LEU A 447 -11.01 37.66 11.58
CA LEU A 447 -10.32 38.90 11.20
C LEU A 447 -11.14 40.14 11.59
N SER A 448 -10.54 41.03 12.39
CA SER A 448 -11.15 42.27 12.87
C SER A 448 -11.38 43.31 11.75
N SER A 449 -12.10 44.40 12.06
CA SER A 449 -12.44 45.42 11.07
C SER A 449 -11.26 46.28 10.58
N SER A 450 -10.10 46.26 11.24
CA SER A 450 -8.91 47.01 10.82
C SER A 450 -7.78 46.05 10.40
N PRO A 451 -7.43 45.96 9.11
CA PRO A 451 -6.30 45.17 8.63
C PRO A 451 -4.94 45.68 9.13
N ASP A 452 -3.99 44.77 9.37
CA ASP A 452 -2.58 45.13 9.62
C ASP A 452 -1.82 45.33 8.29
N TYR A 453 -1.46 46.57 7.97
CA TYR A 453 -0.75 46.92 6.74
C TYR A 453 0.79 46.78 6.81
N THR A 454 1.32 46.12 7.84
CA THR A 454 2.76 45.92 8.00
C THR A 454 3.35 45.09 6.85
N PHE A 455 4.31 45.68 6.12
CA PHE A 455 5.10 45.04 5.07
C PHE A 455 6.55 44.88 5.53
N GLN A 456 7.10 43.67 5.38
CA GLN A 456 8.42 43.28 5.86
C GLN A 456 9.51 43.31 4.77
N GLY A 457 9.23 43.93 3.62
CA GLY A 457 10.18 44.16 2.53
C GLY A 457 10.61 45.63 2.39
N ALA A 458 11.21 45.96 1.24
CA ALA A 458 11.61 47.32 0.90
C ALA A 458 10.38 48.21 0.70
N GLN A 459 10.31 49.36 1.37
CA GLN A 459 9.09 50.18 1.36
C GLN A 459 8.76 50.81 0.00
N ASP A 460 9.73 50.87 -0.91
CA ASP A 460 9.59 51.33 -2.29
C ASP A 460 9.27 50.20 -3.29
N ASP A 461 9.04 48.98 -2.81
CA ASP A 461 8.67 47.83 -3.63
C ASP A 461 7.30 48.03 -4.30
N LYS A 462 7.31 48.16 -5.63
CA LYS A 462 6.14 48.41 -6.47
C LYS A 462 5.43 47.13 -6.95
N ASN A 463 5.84 45.96 -6.46
CA ASN A 463 5.15 44.72 -6.79
C ASN A 463 3.66 44.78 -6.36
N LEU A 464 2.76 44.21 -7.17
CA LEU A 464 1.31 44.25 -6.94
C LEU A 464 0.94 43.77 -5.52
N PHE A 465 1.50 42.66 -5.06
CA PHE A 465 1.19 42.10 -3.75
C PHE A 465 1.81 42.91 -2.61
N ALA A 466 2.97 43.52 -2.82
CA ALA A 466 3.56 44.45 -1.85
C ALA A 466 2.63 45.66 -1.61
N CYS A 467 2.08 46.24 -2.69
CA CYS A 467 1.10 47.33 -2.62
C CYS A 467 -0.20 46.90 -1.91
N ILE A 468 -0.69 45.68 -2.17
CA ILE A 468 -1.89 45.12 -1.48
C ILE A 468 -1.63 44.93 0.01
N VAL A 469 -0.48 44.36 0.39
CA VAL A 469 -0.12 44.16 1.81
C VAL A 469 -0.08 45.49 2.55
N ARG A 470 0.47 46.55 1.94
CA ARG A 470 0.53 47.92 2.49
C ARG A 470 -0.80 48.68 2.45
N GLY A 471 -1.83 48.15 1.79
CA GLY A 471 -3.14 48.82 1.69
C GLY A 471 -3.20 49.97 0.71
N GLU A 472 -2.27 50.03 -0.24
CA GLU A 472 -2.23 51.06 -1.30
C GLU A 472 -3.24 50.79 -2.41
N LEU A 473 -3.74 49.55 -2.51
CA LEU A 473 -4.72 49.10 -3.48
C LEU A 473 -5.98 48.54 -2.79
N GLN A 474 -7.11 48.59 -3.50
CA GLN A 474 -8.34 47.94 -3.06
C GLN A 474 -8.11 46.45 -2.86
N GLN A 475 -8.62 45.90 -1.75
CA GLN A 475 -8.41 44.50 -1.39
C GLN A 475 -9.59 43.93 -0.61
N TRP A 476 -9.78 42.62 -0.75
CA TRP A 476 -10.75 41.83 0.01
C TRP A 476 -10.03 40.86 0.93
N ARG A 477 -9.31 41.41 1.92
CA ARG A 477 -8.53 40.63 2.89
C ARG A 477 -9.43 39.76 3.74
N ILE A 478 -9.16 38.47 3.85
CA ILE A 478 -10.01 37.50 4.57
C ILE A 478 -9.33 36.91 5.81
N TRP A 479 -8.00 36.91 5.86
CA TRP A 479 -7.22 36.41 6.98
C TRP A 479 -5.81 37.02 6.96
N GLU A 480 -5.18 37.12 8.12
CA GLU A 480 -3.79 37.52 8.26
C GLU A 480 -3.17 36.98 9.55
N ASP A 481 -1.84 36.91 9.58
CA ASP A 481 -1.05 36.75 10.80
C ASP A 481 0.18 37.68 10.76
N ALA A 482 1.15 37.44 11.67
CA ALA A 482 2.36 38.24 11.76
C ALA A 482 3.24 38.19 10.51
N ASN A 483 3.11 37.16 9.67
CA ASN A 483 3.99 36.87 8.53
C ASN A 483 3.25 36.78 7.19
N HIS A 484 1.92 36.65 7.17
CA HIS A 484 1.14 36.37 5.97
C HIS A 484 -0.16 37.16 5.89
N VAL A 485 -0.66 37.30 4.66
CA VAL A 485 -1.94 37.94 4.33
C VAL A 485 -2.66 37.11 3.27
N ALA A 486 -3.95 36.83 3.47
CA ALA A 486 -4.81 36.18 2.48
C ALA A 486 -5.95 37.11 2.06
N PHE A 487 -6.22 37.20 0.76
CA PHE A 487 -7.26 38.05 0.18
C PHE A 487 -7.91 37.40 -1.05
N LEU A 488 -9.15 37.78 -1.34
CA LEU A 488 -9.85 37.32 -2.55
C LEU A 488 -9.28 38.02 -3.79
N THR A 489 -9.11 37.27 -4.88
CA THR A 489 -8.84 37.85 -6.20
C THR A 489 -10.14 38.35 -6.83
N PRO A 490 -10.16 39.55 -7.45
CA PRO A 490 -11.32 40.00 -8.21
C PRO A 490 -11.50 39.22 -9.52
N PHE A 491 -10.47 38.51 -10.01
CA PHE A 491 -10.51 37.70 -11.23
C PHE A 491 -10.70 36.21 -10.91
N ALA A 492 -11.54 35.91 -9.93
CA ALA A 492 -11.78 34.55 -9.48
C ALA A 492 -12.54 33.74 -10.54
N ASN A 493 -12.02 32.58 -10.92
CA ASN A 493 -12.76 31.62 -11.76
C ASN A 493 -13.81 30.81 -10.98
N THR A 494 -13.82 30.91 -9.64
CA THR A 494 -14.78 30.27 -8.74
C THR A 494 -14.95 31.13 -7.47
N PRO A 495 -16.15 31.24 -6.87
CA PRO A 495 -16.33 32.00 -5.62
C PRO A 495 -15.39 31.56 -4.50
N GLY A 496 -14.76 32.52 -3.80
CA GLY A 496 -13.83 32.24 -2.70
C GLY A 496 -12.38 31.95 -3.11
N PHE A 497 -12.05 32.05 -4.41
CA PHE A 497 -10.66 32.00 -4.89
C PHE A 497 -9.81 33.02 -4.11
N THR A 498 -8.88 32.50 -3.32
CA THR A 498 -8.02 33.25 -2.41
C THR A 498 -6.57 33.20 -2.86
N VAL A 499 -5.89 34.33 -2.75
CA VAL A 499 -4.43 34.44 -2.88
C VAL A 499 -3.85 34.68 -1.48
N LEU A 500 -2.94 33.81 -1.07
CA LEU A 500 -2.18 33.90 0.19
C LEU A 500 -0.73 34.29 -0.12
N VAL A 501 -0.23 35.33 0.53
CA VAL A 501 1.13 35.85 0.32
C VAL A 501 1.84 36.10 1.65
N PRO A 502 3.18 35.96 1.73
CA PRO A 502 3.96 36.46 2.86
C PRO A 502 3.99 37.99 2.88
N ARG A 503 4.18 38.59 4.05
CA ARG A 503 4.39 40.05 4.24
C ARG A 503 5.76 40.52 3.78
N LYS A 504 6.69 39.59 3.58
CA LYS A 504 8.01 39.84 2.98
C LYS A 504 7.97 39.42 1.52
N HIS A 505 8.54 40.24 0.65
CA HIS A 505 8.74 39.83 -0.75
C HIS A 505 9.73 38.66 -0.80
N LEU A 506 9.19 37.48 -1.12
CA LEU A 506 9.94 36.24 -1.37
C LEU A 506 9.78 35.83 -2.84
N SER A 507 10.69 35.00 -3.35
CA SER A 507 10.65 34.53 -4.73
C SER A 507 9.31 33.86 -5.06
N SER A 508 8.80 34.14 -6.25
CA SER A 508 7.62 33.45 -6.78
C SER A 508 7.81 31.96 -7.03
N ASP A 509 9.05 31.48 -7.14
CA ASP A 509 9.35 30.06 -7.15
C ASP A 509 9.30 29.52 -5.70
N ILE A 510 8.10 29.09 -5.30
CA ILE A 510 7.80 28.66 -3.92
C ILE A 510 8.73 27.55 -3.46
N PHE A 511 9.12 26.63 -4.34
CA PHE A 511 10.00 25.50 -3.99
C PHE A 511 11.46 25.90 -3.79
N SER A 512 11.86 27.13 -4.19
CA SER A 512 13.19 27.69 -3.93
C SER A 512 13.29 28.45 -2.60
N ILE A 513 12.16 28.68 -1.92
CA ILE A 513 12.13 29.41 -0.65
C ILE A 513 12.81 28.58 0.45
N GLN A 514 13.52 29.26 1.35
CA GLN A 514 14.18 28.60 2.50
C GLN A 514 13.16 27.92 3.41
N GLU A 515 13.55 26.76 3.95
CA GLU A 515 12.66 25.83 4.68
C GLU A 515 11.80 26.50 5.77
N PRO A 516 12.32 27.39 6.65
CA PRO A 516 11.47 27.99 7.68
C PRO A 516 10.33 28.84 7.10
N SER A 517 10.62 29.61 6.04
CA SER A 517 9.62 30.45 5.38
C SER A 517 8.67 29.64 4.50
N PHE A 518 9.14 28.54 3.91
CA PHE A 518 8.28 27.61 3.17
C PHE A 518 7.28 26.91 4.12
N SER A 519 7.77 26.35 5.22
CA SER A 519 6.95 25.67 6.23
C SER A 519 5.92 26.60 6.87
N ASP A 520 6.30 27.83 7.20
CA ASP A 520 5.38 28.85 7.69
C ASP A 520 4.28 29.20 6.68
N LEU A 521 4.62 29.34 5.39
CA LEU A 521 3.66 29.59 4.31
C LEU A 521 2.70 28.41 4.11
N MET A 522 3.20 27.17 4.21
CA MET A 522 2.37 25.95 4.12
C MET A 522 1.39 25.85 5.29
N LEU A 523 1.82 26.14 6.52
CA LEU A 523 0.93 26.19 7.68
C LEU A 523 -0.14 27.28 7.54
N ALA A 524 0.21 28.45 7.01
CA ALA A 524 -0.76 29.49 6.70
C ALA A 524 -1.77 29.02 5.62
N ALA A 525 -1.31 28.34 4.57
CA ALA A 525 -2.17 27.79 3.54
C ALA A 525 -3.17 26.76 4.09
N HIS A 526 -2.72 25.86 4.98
CA HIS A 526 -3.56 24.88 5.65
C HIS A 526 -4.68 25.53 6.48
N ARG A 527 -4.35 26.56 7.27
CA ARG A 527 -5.34 27.31 8.05
C ARG A 527 -6.36 28.03 7.17
N VAL A 528 -5.89 28.74 6.14
CA VAL A 528 -6.77 29.49 5.23
C VAL A 528 -7.70 28.55 4.46
N ALA A 529 -7.20 27.42 3.98
CA ALA A 529 -8.02 26.38 3.37
C ALA A 529 -9.11 25.85 4.33
N GLY A 530 -8.78 25.69 5.61
CA GLY A 530 -9.76 25.36 6.66
C GLY A 530 -10.90 26.37 6.77
N TYR A 531 -10.60 27.67 6.76
CA TYR A 531 -11.62 28.73 6.77
C TYR A 531 -12.48 28.73 5.51
N LEU A 532 -11.88 28.51 4.34
CA LEU A 532 -12.60 28.42 3.07
C LEU A 532 -13.57 27.23 3.08
N LYS A 533 -13.08 26.03 3.47
CA LYS A 533 -13.91 24.83 3.61
C LYS A 533 -15.11 25.06 4.53
N ALA A 534 -14.88 25.62 5.71
CA ALA A 534 -15.93 25.93 6.67
C ALA A 534 -16.95 26.97 6.14
N THR A 535 -16.49 27.97 5.36
CA THR A 535 -17.36 29.04 4.84
C THR A 535 -18.33 28.56 3.76
N PHE A 536 -17.87 27.62 2.93
CA PHE A 536 -18.60 27.14 1.77
C PHE A 536 -19.20 25.74 1.97
N GLY A 537 -19.02 25.12 3.13
CA GLY A 537 -19.43 23.72 3.34
C GLY A 537 -18.69 22.75 2.41
N ALA A 538 -17.49 23.13 1.97
CA ALA A 538 -16.71 22.35 1.02
C ALA A 538 -15.89 21.27 1.73
N GLU A 539 -15.92 20.05 1.20
CA GLU A 539 -15.09 18.94 1.71
C GLU A 539 -13.62 19.10 1.32
N ARG A 540 -13.35 19.78 0.19
CA ARG A 540 -12.03 19.92 -0.42
C ARG A 540 -11.71 21.39 -0.72
N CYS A 541 -10.42 21.69 -0.75
CA CYS A 541 -9.89 22.97 -1.22
C CYS A 541 -8.71 22.67 -2.15
N GLY A 542 -8.75 23.18 -3.38
CA GLY A 542 -7.63 23.13 -4.31
C GLY A 542 -6.50 24.06 -3.90
N MET A 543 -5.31 23.77 -4.42
CA MET A 543 -4.07 24.53 -4.21
C MET A 543 -3.26 24.57 -5.50
N ILE A 544 -2.77 25.75 -5.86
CA ILE A 544 -1.88 25.94 -7.02
C ILE A 544 -0.66 26.76 -6.63
N PHE A 545 0.53 26.28 -7.01
CA PHE A 545 1.77 27.04 -7.08
C PHE A 545 2.15 27.20 -8.55
N GLU A 546 2.12 28.43 -9.03
CA GLU A 546 2.44 28.74 -10.42
C GLU A 546 3.56 29.78 -10.48
N GLY A 547 3.38 30.93 -9.82
CA GLY A 547 4.47 31.86 -9.55
C GLY A 547 5.06 32.55 -10.78
N PHE A 548 4.43 32.49 -11.97
CA PHE A 548 5.01 33.09 -13.18
C PHE A 548 4.30 34.34 -13.68
N GLU A 549 3.06 34.59 -13.25
CA GLU A 549 2.34 35.83 -13.55
C GLU A 549 2.88 37.03 -12.77
N ILE A 550 3.23 36.82 -11.50
CA ILE A 550 3.71 37.85 -10.57
C ILE A 550 4.91 37.29 -9.82
N ASP A 551 6.04 38.00 -9.90
CA ASP A 551 7.25 37.63 -9.13
C ASP A 551 7.09 38.02 -7.66
N TYR A 552 6.34 37.23 -6.91
CA TYR A 552 6.17 37.30 -5.46
C TYR A 552 5.60 35.95 -5.00
N ALA A 553 6.11 35.34 -3.93
CA ALA A 553 5.58 34.06 -3.42
C ALA A 553 4.06 34.12 -3.16
N HIS A 554 3.27 33.26 -3.80
CA HIS A 554 1.82 33.27 -3.60
C HIS A 554 1.16 31.90 -3.79
N VAL A 555 0.31 31.53 -2.86
CA VAL A 555 -0.50 30.30 -2.91
C VAL A 555 -1.91 30.65 -3.36
N LYS A 556 -2.36 30.04 -4.46
CA LYS A 556 -3.73 30.14 -4.95
C LYS A 556 -4.56 29.03 -4.27
N LEU A 557 -5.57 29.37 -3.46
CA LEU A 557 -6.46 28.44 -2.75
C LEU A 557 -7.89 28.55 -3.29
N ILE A 558 -8.48 27.41 -3.65
CA ILE A 558 -9.76 27.37 -4.39
C ILE A 558 -10.73 26.41 -3.67
N PRO A 559 -11.77 26.88 -2.97
CA PRO A 559 -12.75 25.98 -2.35
C PRO A 559 -13.52 25.19 -3.42
N ILE A 560 -13.70 23.88 -3.20
CA ILE A 560 -14.46 23.02 -4.11
C ILE A 560 -15.92 23.01 -3.65
N HIS A 561 -16.76 23.85 -4.25
CA HIS A 561 -18.17 23.98 -3.86
C HIS A 561 -18.92 22.66 -4.07
N PRO A 562 -19.76 22.23 -3.12
CA PRO A 562 -20.66 21.11 -3.32
C PRO A 562 -21.67 21.45 -4.43
N VAL A 563 -22.12 20.44 -5.17
CA VAL A 563 -23.24 20.59 -6.11
C VAL A 563 -24.52 20.69 -5.26
N ASP A 564 -25.25 21.79 -5.33
CA ASP A 564 -26.43 22.06 -4.48
C ASP A 564 -27.48 20.94 -4.60
N ALA A 565 -27.89 20.35 -3.48
CA ALA A 565 -28.90 19.28 -3.43
C ALA A 565 -30.35 19.78 -3.66
N GLU A 566 -30.63 21.08 -3.48
CA GLU A 566 -31.98 21.66 -3.61
C GLU A 566 -32.30 22.16 -5.02
N PHE A 567 -31.31 22.31 -5.89
CA PHE A 567 -31.50 22.59 -7.31
C PHE A 567 -31.26 21.31 -8.11
N GLN A 568 -32.29 20.46 -8.16
CA GLN A 568 -32.49 19.54 -9.30
C GLN A 568 -32.76 20.37 -10.57
N VAL A 569 -31.74 21.10 -11.04
CA VAL A 569 -31.70 21.62 -12.39
C VAL A 569 -31.15 20.48 -13.24
N SER A 570 -32.04 19.79 -13.95
CA SER A 570 -31.75 18.89 -15.08
C SER A 570 -30.70 17.80 -14.83
N GLU A 571 -31.08 16.53 -14.89
CA GLU A 571 -30.24 15.33 -14.75
C GLU A 571 -29.06 15.18 -15.76
N THR A 572 -28.40 16.24 -16.26
CA THR A 572 -27.54 16.16 -17.46
C THR A 572 -26.32 17.10 -17.55
N GLU A 573 -25.90 17.81 -16.50
CA GLU A 573 -24.63 18.58 -16.47
C GLU A 573 -23.80 18.14 -15.25
N ASP A 574 -22.51 17.82 -15.25
CA ASP A 574 -21.46 17.63 -16.25
C ASP A 574 -20.34 16.84 -15.54
N LEU A 575 -20.06 15.59 -15.93
CA LEU A 575 -18.80 14.90 -15.61
C LEU A 575 -18.22 14.30 -16.88
N VAL A 576 -18.04 15.19 -17.86
CA VAL A 576 -17.27 14.87 -19.04
C VAL A 576 -15.80 14.87 -18.63
N VAL A 577 -15.16 13.70 -18.67
CA VAL A 577 -13.72 13.61 -18.46
C VAL A 577 -13.02 14.37 -19.56
N THR A 578 -12.45 15.51 -19.18
CA THR A 578 -11.74 16.43 -20.06
C THR A 578 -10.27 16.01 -20.12
N VAL A 579 -9.69 16.02 -21.31
CA VAL A 579 -8.28 15.71 -21.55
C VAL A 579 -7.56 17.01 -21.88
N ALA A 580 -6.56 17.39 -21.08
CA ALA A 580 -5.74 18.54 -21.39
C ALA A 580 -4.80 18.23 -22.57
N PRO A 581 -4.53 19.20 -23.47
CA PRO A 581 -3.52 19.04 -24.50
C PRO A 581 -2.13 18.92 -23.86
N ILE A 582 -1.25 18.12 -24.47
CA ILE A 582 0.17 18.12 -24.11
C ILE A 582 0.81 19.42 -24.60
N GLN A 583 1.57 20.07 -23.74
CA GLN A 583 2.25 21.34 -24.02
C GLN A 583 3.76 21.16 -23.84
N ASP A 584 4.52 21.46 -24.90
CA ASP A 584 5.99 21.40 -24.89
C ASP A 584 6.62 22.54 -24.10
N THR A 585 5.89 23.66 -23.93
CA THR A 585 6.35 24.85 -23.19
C THR A 585 5.21 25.45 -22.38
N TYR A 586 5.55 26.21 -21.34
CA TYR A 586 4.58 26.86 -20.47
C TYR A 586 3.69 27.86 -21.22
N GLN A 587 2.36 27.76 -21.06
CA GLN A 587 1.37 28.55 -21.81
C GLN A 587 0.74 29.69 -20.99
N GLY A 588 1.32 30.03 -19.83
CA GLY A 588 0.78 31.09 -18.96
C GLY A 588 -0.40 30.68 -18.09
N TYR A 589 -0.64 29.38 -17.92
CA TYR A 589 -1.53 28.83 -16.89
C TYR A 589 -1.17 27.37 -16.57
N VAL A 590 -1.63 26.87 -15.42
CA VAL A 590 -1.58 25.45 -15.04
C VAL A 590 -2.95 24.96 -14.60
N SER A 591 -3.18 23.66 -14.68
CA SER A 591 -4.40 23.04 -14.17
C SER A 591 -4.12 21.65 -13.58
N SER A 592 -5.08 21.14 -12.82
CA SER A 592 -5.05 19.75 -12.31
C SER A 592 -5.60 18.75 -13.33
N LEU A 593 -5.72 19.12 -14.61
CA LEU A 593 -6.20 18.21 -15.66
C LEU A 593 -5.11 17.24 -16.08
N ASP A 594 -5.52 16.01 -16.37
CA ASP A 594 -4.65 14.99 -16.94
C ASP A 594 -4.55 15.13 -18.46
N GLY A 595 -3.35 14.91 -18.99
CA GLY A 595 -3.07 14.88 -20.43
C GLY A 595 -3.49 13.58 -21.08
N PRO A 596 -3.16 13.29 -22.36
CA PRO A 596 -3.43 12.02 -23.01
C PRO A 596 -2.58 10.86 -22.44
N LEU A 597 -2.95 9.60 -22.71
CA LEU A 597 -2.15 8.44 -22.31
C LEU A 597 -0.77 8.48 -22.97
N CYS A 598 0.29 8.43 -22.17
CA CYS A 598 1.66 8.31 -22.63
C CYS A 598 1.87 6.95 -23.29
N ARG A 599 2.25 6.94 -24.59
CA ARG A 599 2.52 5.70 -25.32
C ARG A 599 3.92 5.16 -25.07
N ASP A 600 4.87 6.03 -24.72
CA ASP A 600 6.26 5.68 -24.48
C ASP A 600 6.50 5.31 -23.01
N GLN A 601 5.96 4.16 -22.62
CA GLN A 601 6.05 3.65 -21.24
C GLN A 601 7.48 3.29 -20.83
N GLU A 602 8.35 2.93 -21.80
CA GLU A 602 9.75 2.57 -21.54
C GLU A 602 10.59 3.82 -21.23
N SER A 603 10.41 4.93 -21.95
CA SER A 603 11.09 6.19 -21.59
C SER A 603 10.67 6.70 -20.21
N LEU A 604 9.39 6.55 -19.83
CA LEU A 604 8.92 6.87 -18.47
C LEU A 604 9.61 6.00 -17.42
N LYS A 605 9.71 4.69 -17.67
CA LYS A 605 10.40 3.74 -16.78
C LYS A 605 11.89 4.07 -16.64
N GLN A 606 12.56 4.39 -17.74
CA GLN A 606 13.97 4.77 -17.71
C GLN A 606 14.20 6.08 -16.93
N ALA A 607 13.38 7.11 -17.17
CA ALA A 607 13.44 8.36 -16.41
C ALA A 607 13.22 8.12 -14.90
N THR A 608 12.27 7.26 -14.55
CA THR A 608 12.00 6.85 -13.16
C THR A 608 13.24 6.24 -12.53
N VAL A 609 13.91 5.32 -13.21
CA VAL A 609 15.16 4.69 -12.72
C VAL A 609 16.24 5.73 -12.49
N ASP A 610 16.40 6.70 -13.39
CA ASP A 610 17.45 7.71 -13.29
C ASP A 610 17.17 8.71 -12.15
N ILE A 611 15.91 9.13 -11.98
CA ILE A 611 15.47 9.98 -10.86
C ILE A 611 15.70 9.23 -9.53
N LYS A 612 15.31 7.95 -9.46
CA LYS A 612 15.48 7.12 -8.27
C LYS A 612 16.94 6.93 -7.89
N LYS A 613 17.83 6.72 -8.88
CA LYS A 613 19.29 6.68 -8.65
C LYS A 613 19.81 7.98 -8.05
N LYS A 614 19.40 9.14 -8.58
CA LYS A 614 19.80 10.44 -8.04
C LYS A 614 19.30 10.63 -6.61
N HIS A 615 18.02 10.31 -6.35
CA HIS A 615 17.44 10.38 -5.00
C HIS A 615 18.23 9.51 -4.01
N ASN A 616 18.51 8.26 -4.36
CA ASN A 616 19.28 7.35 -3.54
C ASN A 616 20.70 7.86 -3.30
N SER A 617 21.35 8.45 -4.32
CA SER A 617 22.70 9.03 -4.17
C SER A 617 22.74 10.23 -3.23
N LEU A 618 21.67 11.04 -3.20
CA LEU A 618 21.52 12.16 -2.27
C LEU A 618 21.26 11.66 -0.84
N ARG A 619 20.40 10.65 -0.68
CA ARG A 619 20.18 9.96 0.61
C ARG A 619 21.48 9.34 1.13
N GLU A 620 22.26 8.65 0.29
CA GLU A 620 23.53 8.02 0.71
C GLU A 620 24.55 9.01 1.29
N ARG A 621 24.55 10.26 0.81
CA ARG A 621 25.43 11.33 1.32
C ARG A 621 24.99 11.88 2.68
N SER A 622 23.71 11.74 3.05
CA SER A 622 23.18 12.16 4.33
C SER A 622 23.10 11.05 5.38
N ILE A 623 23.48 9.81 5.02
CA ILE A 623 23.52 8.68 5.95
C ILE A 623 24.58 8.91 7.04
N VAL A 624 24.14 8.84 8.29
CA VAL A 624 25.02 8.78 9.46
C VAL A 624 25.71 7.42 9.48
N ARG A 625 27.04 7.42 9.44
CA ARG A 625 27.86 6.19 9.47
C ARG A 625 28.38 5.94 10.88
N PRO A 626 28.57 4.68 11.30
CA PRO A 626 29.13 4.40 12.61
C PRO A 626 30.58 4.89 12.68
N PRO A 627 30.98 5.57 13.77
CA PRO A 627 32.33 6.10 13.90
C PRO A 627 33.39 5.02 14.18
N ARG A 628 32.99 3.78 14.46
CA ARG A 628 33.88 2.67 14.89
C ARG A 628 34.78 3.07 16.05
N SER A 629 34.27 3.87 16.99
CA SER A 629 35.10 4.43 18.05
C SER A 629 35.59 3.39 19.05
N TRP A 630 35.00 2.19 19.05
CA TRP A 630 35.53 1.02 19.77
C TRP A 630 36.95 0.62 19.32
N ALA A 631 37.37 0.98 18.11
CA ALA A 631 38.75 0.77 17.65
C ALA A 631 39.76 1.72 18.30
N SER A 632 39.29 2.80 18.94
CA SER A 632 40.13 3.76 19.67
C SER A 632 39.56 4.02 21.08
N PRO A 633 39.81 3.12 22.04
CA PRO A 633 39.26 3.24 23.40
C PRO A 633 39.44 4.63 24.05
N PRO A 634 40.59 5.33 23.92
CA PRO A 634 40.77 6.66 24.49
C PRO A 634 39.84 7.75 23.92
N HIS A 635 39.35 7.59 22.68
CA HIS A 635 38.48 8.57 22.02
C HIS A 635 37.00 8.17 22.04
N HIS A 636 36.69 6.94 22.43
CA HIS A 636 35.33 6.38 22.43
C HIS A 636 34.33 7.26 23.20
N LEU A 637 34.70 7.71 24.40
CA LEU A 637 33.85 8.61 25.20
C LEU A 637 33.48 9.88 24.43
N SER A 638 34.47 10.53 23.82
CA SER A 638 34.23 11.77 23.07
C SER A 638 33.32 11.52 21.87
N SER A 639 33.49 10.40 21.15
CA SER A 639 32.62 10.01 20.05
C SER A 639 31.19 9.79 20.51
N VAL A 640 30.97 9.07 21.61
CA VAL A 640 29.62 8.81 22.16
C VAL A 640 28.87 10.10 22.48
N LEU A 641 29.55 11.12 22.97
CA LEU A 641 28.92 12.39 23.36
C LEU A 641 28.56 13.31 22.19
N HIS A 642 29.22 13.18 21.03
CA HIS A 642 29.11 14.14 19.93
C HIS A 642 28.60 13.54 18.62
N ASP A 643 28.81 12.24 18.39
CA ASP A 643 28.46 11.61 17.12
C ASP A 643 26.96 11.28 17.08
N PRO A 644 26.23 11.70 16.02
CA PRO A 644 24.81 11.40 15.87
C PRO A 644 24.48 9.90 15.92
N TRP A 645 25.40 9.01 15.52
CA TRP A 645 25.22 7.56 15.55
C TRP A 645 24.76 7.08 16.94
N TYR A 646 25.47 7.49 17.99
CA TYR A 646 25.20 7.03 19.35
C TYR A 646 23.88 7.55 19.91
N LYS A 647 23.44 8.75 19.49
CA LYS A 647 22.11 9.26 19.81
C LYS A 647 21.01 8.38 19.20
N LYS A 648 21.16 7.97 17.94
CA LYS A 648 20.17 7.11 17.25
C LYS A 648 20.16 5.70 17.84
N LEU A 649 21.34 5.14 18.14
CA LEU A 649 21.47 3.84 18.79
C LEU A 649 20.83 3.82 20.18
N PHE A 650 21.02 4.87 20.97
CA PHE A 650 20.41 5.00 22.30
C PHE A 650 18.87 4.98 22.24
N LEU A 651 18.28 5.71 21.29
CA LEU A 651 16.82 5.71 21.09
C LEU A 651 16.28 4.32 20.71
N ALA A 652 16.98 3.58 19.86
CA ALA A 652 16.59 2.22 19.51
C ALA A 652 16.69 1.24 20.70
N GLN A 653 17.71 1.40 21.56
CA GLN A 653 17.86 0.61 22.78
C GLN A 653 16.76 0.91 23.83
N ASP A 654 16.32 2.16 23.92
CA ASP A 654 15.20 2.57 24.79
C ASP A 654 13.89 1.86 24.40
N VAL A 655 13.56 1.85 23.10
CA VAL A 655 12.39 1.13 22.56
C VAL A 655 12.43 -0.36 22.91
N LEU A 656 13.59 -1.02 22.75
CA LEU A 656 13.73 -2.44 23.06
C LEU A 656 13.32 -2.77 24.50
N PHE A 657 13.79 -1.98 25.47
CA PHE A 657 13.46 -2.21 26.88
C PHE A 657 11.97 -2.00 27.16
N HIS A 658 11.40 -0.87 26.72
CA HIS A 658 10.02 -0.53 27.00
C HIS A 658 9.01 -1.45 26.29
N VAL A 659 9.31 -1.84 25.05
CA VAL A 659 8.50 -2.82 24.31
C VAL A 659 8.57 -4.19 24.96
N SER A 660 9.76 -4.65 25.39
CA SER A 660 9.91 -5.92 26.13
C SER A 660 8.99 -5.95 27.35
N SER A 661 9.09 -4.94 28.20
CA SER A 661 8.31 -4.86 29.42
C SER A 661 6.80 -4.87 29.12
N ASN A 662 6.35 -4.05 28.17
CA ASN A 662 4.93 -3.98 27.80
C ASN A 662 4.43 -5.29 27.17
N TYR A 663 5.18 -5.88 26.24
CA TYR A 663 4.80 -7.10 25.53
C TYR A 663 4.64 -8.28 26.49
N PHE A 664 5.66 -8.58 27.28
CA PHE A 664 5.63 -9.72 28.19
C PHE A 664 4.71 -9.50 29.39
N GLN A 665 4.86 -8.38 30.10
CA GLN A 665 4.13 -8.19 31.36
C GLN A 665 2.67 -7.83 31.12
N LYS A 666 2.39 -6.84 30.26
CA LYS A 666 1.02 -6.34 30.05
C LYS A 666 0.29 -7.14 28.98
N GLY A 667 1.00 -7.57 27.93
CA GLY A 667 0.42 -8.33 26.83
C GLY A 667 0.17 -9.81 27.17
N LEU A 668 1.19 -10.49 27.70
CA LEU A 668 1.15 -11.94 27.92
C LEU A 668 0.98 -12.36 29.39
N GLY A 669 1.08 -11.40 30.32
CA GLY A 669 1.00 -11.68 31.75
C GLY A 669 2.21 -12.42 32.31
N TYR A 670 3.36 -12.36 31.64
CA TYR A 670 4.61 -13.00 32.09
C TYR A 670 5.23 -12.22 33.26
N ARG A 671 6.20 -12.82 33.95
CA ARG A 671 6.90 -12.18 35.08
C ARG A 671 8.36 -11.93 34.77
N TYR A 672 8.83 -10.76 35.16
CA TYR A 672 10.23 -10.38 35.02
C TYR A 672 11.07 -11.07 36.11
N CYS A 673 12.19 -11.65 35.72
CA CYS A 673 13.11 -12.35 36.60
C CYS A 673 14.38 -11.54 36.85
N LEU A 674 14.74 -11.38 38.13
CA LEU A 674 16.06 -10.90 38.52
C LEU A 674 17.01 -12.10 38.54
N VAL A 675 17.96 -12.11 37.61
CA VAL A 675 18.93 -13.19 37.44
C VAL A 675 20.34 -12.72 37.84
N PRO A 676 21.18 -13.59 38.43
CA PRO A 676 22.56 -13.24 38.76
C PRO A 676 23.40 -13.05 37.49
N ALA A 677 24.59 -12.46 37.63
CA ALA A 677 25.56 -12.36 36.53
C ALA A 677 26.56 -13.55 36.52
N THR A 678 26.62 -14.32 37.60
CA THR A 678 27.49 -15.49 37.78
C THR A 678 26.68 -16.78 37.77
N THR A 679 27.26 -17.88 37.32
CA THR A 679 26.65 -19.21 37.30
C THR A 679 27.68 -20.32 37.50
N ASP A 680 27.24 -21.38 38.20
CA ASP A 680 28.01 -22.62 38.35
C ASP A 680 27.58 -23.68 37.31
N ALA A 681 26.51 -23.41 36.56
CA ALA A 681 26.01 -24.21 35.45
C ALA A 681 26.00 -23.36 34.18
N VAL A 682 27.04 -23.54 33.36
CA VAL A 682 27.16 -22.88 32.05
C VAL A 682 26.07 -23.43 31.13
N SER A 683 25.31 -22.56 30.47
CA SER A 683 24.20 -23.03 29.62
C SER A 683 24.72 -23.66 28.33
N SER A 684 25.84 -23.16 27.82
CA SER A 684 26.52 -23.60 26.61
C SER A 684 27.93 -24.11 26.94
N PRO A 685 28.06 -25.24 27.67
CA PRO A 685 29.37 -25.78 28.05
C PRO A 685 30.17 -26.15 26.79
N MET A 686 31.50 -26.03 26.87
CA MET A 686 32.38 -26.52 25.80
C MET A 686 32.11 -28.02 25.57
N GLY A 687 31.56 -28.33 24.39
CA GLY A 687 31.08 -29.66 24.01
C GLY A 687 30.63 -29.69 22.56
N LEU A 688 30.05 -30.81 22.11
CA LEU A 688 29.45 -30.87 20.77
C LEU A 688 28.22 -29.97 20.72
N GLY A 689 28.15 -29.06 19.74
CA GLY A 689 27.02 -28.15 19.56
C GLY A 689 27.12 -26.80 20.26
N SER A 690 28.30 -26.43 20.79
CA SER A 690 28.60 -25.08 21.28
C SER A 690 30.01 -24.65 20.89
N ASP A 691 30.15 -23.42 20.40
CA ASP A 691 31.41 -22.73 20.15
C ASP A 691 31.67 -21.59 21.16
N SER A 692 30.85 -21.48 22.21
CA SER A 692 31.00 -20.43 23.22
C SER A 692 32.10 -20.78 24.21
N GLU A 693 33.01 -19.85 24.46
CA GLU A 693 34.02 -19.98 25.50
C GLU A 693 33.47 -19.42 26.83
N PRO A 694 33.29 -20.23 27.89
CA PRO A 694 32.82 -19.72 29.18
C PRO A 694 33.85 -18.76 29.79
N VAL A 695 33.40 -17.75 30.53
CA VAL A 695 34.28 -16.76 31.17
C VAL A 695 34.47 -17.10 32.64
N PRO A 696 35.58 -17.77 33.03
CA PRO A 696 35.83 -18.12 34.42
C PRO A 696 36.15 -16.87 35.24
N VAL A 697 35.58 -16.79 36.45
CA VAL A 697 35.86 -15.74 37.42
C VAL A 697 36.01 -16.32 38.82
N ARG A 698 36.82 -15.66 39.64
CA ARG A 698 36.92 -15.97 41.07
C ARG A 698 36.16 -14.91 41.85
N PHE A 699 35.00 -15.28 42.39
CA PHE A 699 34.14 -14.38 43.17
C PHE A 699 34.19 -14.78 44.64
N LEU A 700 34.75 -13.93 45.50
CA LEU A 700 34.88 -14.17 46.95
C LEU A 700 35.48 -15.56 47.28
N ASP A 701 36.56 -15.93 46.57
CA ASP A 701 37.25 -17.22 46.68
C ASP A 701 36.50 -18.47 46.16
N GLN A 702 35.31 -18.28 45.57
CA GLN A 702 34.62 -19.33 44.80
C GLN A 702 34.98 -19.22 43.32
N GLU A 703 35.35 -20.35 42.71
CA GLU A 703 35.46 -20.47 41.25
C GLU A 703 34.05 -20.61 40.67
N THR A 704 33.70 -19.71 39.75
CA THR A 704 32.40 -19.67 39.07
C THR A 704 32.59 -19.08 37.66
N HIS A 705 31.53 -18.92 36.90
CA HIS A 705 31.59 -18.36 35.54
C HIS A 705 30.70 -17.13 35.46
N LEU A 706 31.01 -16.19 34.56
CA LEU A 706 30.00 -15.22 34.12
C LEU A 706 29.00 -15.91 33.21
N ALA A 707 27.74 -15.50 33.30
CA ALA A 707 26.63 -16.14 32.63
C ALA A 707 26.65 -15.90 31.12
N ASP A 708 26.73 -16.98 30.35
CA ASP A 708 26.55 -17.01 28.90
C ASP A 708 25.06 -16.95 28.50
N SER A 709 24.19 -17.46 29.36
CA SER A 709 22.73 -17.37 29.33
C SER A 709 22.20 -17.66 30.73
N MET A 710 20.98 -17.20 31.04
CA MET A 710 20.27 -17.48 32.29
C MET A 710 19.01 -18.32 32.06
N GLN A 711 18.96 -19.04 30.95
CA GLN A 711 17.85 -19.91 30.57
C GLN A 711 17.46 -20.91 31.67
N PHE A 712 18.43 -21.60 32.28
CA PHE A 712 18.11 -22.57 33.35
C PHE A 712 17.48 -21.91 34.58
N SER A 713 17.86 -20.66 34.87
CA SER A 713 17.23 -19.88 35.94
C SER A 713 15.77 -19.57 35.60
N LEU A 714 15.45 -19.23 34.34
CA LEU A 714 14.08 -19.01 33.90
C LEU A 714 13.21 -20.28 34.02
N GLU A 715 13.76 -21.44 33.63
CA GLU A 715 13.09 -22.73 33.83
C GLU A 715 12.82 -23.04 35.31
N TYR A 716 13.75 -22.65 36.19
CA TYR A 716 13.58 -22.77 37.64
C TYR A 716 12.49 -21.82 38.15
N PHE A 717 12.46 -20.56 37.71
CA PHE A 717 11.43 -19.59 38.10
C PHE A 717 10.00 -20.05 37.76
N LEU A 718 9.80 -20.69 36.60
CA LEU A 718 8.49 -21.27 36.24
C LEU A 718 8.01 -22.34 37.21
N ARG A 719 8.94 -23.01 37.90
CA ARG A 719 8.61 -24.06 38.88
C ARG A 719 8.23 -23.47 40.24
N ILE A 720 8.56 -22.22 40.54
CA ILE A 720 8.28 -21.57 41.83
C ILE A 720 6.78 -21.28 42.03
N HIS A 721 6.07 -20.86 40.99
CA HIS A 721 4.66 -20.49 41.09
C HIS A 721 3.81 -21.22 40.04
N ASP A 722 2.85 -22.00 40.51
CA ASP A 722 1.91 -22.72 39.65
C ASP A 722 1.06 -21.75 38.82
N GLY A 723 0.81 -22.11 37.55
CA GLY A 723 -0.04 -21.34 36.65
C GLY A 723 0.58 -20.05 36.09
N LEU A 724 1.89 -19.81 36.26
CA LEU A 724 2.58 -18.75 35.51
C LEU A 724 2.68 -19.12 34.02
N PRO A 725 2.15 -18.32 33.09
CA PRO A 725 2.21 -18.64 31.67
C PRO A 725 3.62 -18.49 31.08
N GLY A 726 4.47 -17.66 31.69
CA GLY A 726 5.85 -17.44 31.24
C GLY A 726 6.63 -16.45 32.11
N VAL A 727 7.93 -16.42 31.89
CA VAL A 727 8.92 -15.56 32.55
C VAL A 727 9.92 -15.02 31.55
N TYR A 728 10.53 -13.88 31.85
CA TYR A 728 11.52 -13.27 30.96
C TYR A 728 12.52 -12.41 31.74
N TYR A 729 13.65 -12.08 31.12
CA TYR A 729 14.55 -11.03 31.59
C TYR A 729 15.15 -10.24 30.43
N VAL A 730 15.70 -9.07 30.75
CA VAL A 730 16.57 -8.26 29.87
C VAL A 730 17.84 -7.97 30.66
N ASN A 731 18.97 -8.58 30.29
CA ASN A 731 20.23 -8.50 31.05
C ASN A 731 21.43 -8.80 30.14
N THR A 732 22.64 -8.75 30.68
CA THR A 732 23.88 -9.00 29.92
C THR A 732 24.28 -10.47 29.97
N SER A 733 24.82 -10.96 28.87
CA SER A 733 25.46 -12.28 28.76
C SER A 733 26.92 -12.12 28.33
N PHE A 734 27.76 -13.10 28.68
CA PHE A 734 29.21 -13.02 28.56
C PHE A 734 29.80 -14.19 27.81
N ARG A 735 30.83 -13.92 27.00
CA ARG A 735 31.55 -14.95 26.24
C ARG A 735 33.06 -14.65 26.16
N GLY A 736 33.87 -15.69 26.11
CA GLY A 736 35.33 -15.64 26.23
C GLY A 736 36.09 -15.49 24.90
N GLU A 737 35.42 -15.81 23.80
CA GLU A 737 35.99 -15.73 22.45
C GLU A 737 36.38 -14.30 22.06
N ASP A 738 37.29 -14.16 21.09
CA ASP A 738 37.71 -12.84 20.62
C ASP A 738 36.56 -12.14 19.86
N PRO A 739 36.32 -10.84 20.11
CA PRO A 739 35.19 -10.14 19.52
C PRO A 739 35.42 -9.86 18.03
N ASP A 740 34.40 -10.10 17.21
CA ASP A 740 34.41 -9.90 15.78
C ASP A 740 33.14 -9.15 15.32
N ALA A 741 32.82 -9.21 14.02
CA ALA A 741 31.64 -8.54 13.48
C ALA A 741 30.30 -9.14 13.94
N MET A 742 30.30 -10.32 14.57
CA MET A 742 29.14 -11.11 14.98
C MET A 742 29.20 -11.62 16.44
N HIS A 743 30.34 -11.45 17.13
CA HIS A 743 30.58 -11.89 18.51
C HIS A 743 31.13 -10.75 19.38
N LEU A 744 30.63 -10.67 20.62
CA LEU A 744 31.05 -9.71 21.65
C LEU A 744 31.35 -10.46 22.95
N ASN A 745 32.30 -9.95 23.75
CA ASN A 745 32.57 -10.54 25.07
C ASN A 745 31.47 -10.26 26.10
N GLN A 746 30.73 -9.17 25.92
CA GLN A 746 29.51 -8.87 26.65
C GLN A 746 28.50 -8.27 25.68
N PHE A 747 27.29 -8.79 25.70
CA PHE A 747 26.17 -8.34 24.87
C PHE A 747 24.88 -8.31 25.70
N TYR A 748 23.88 -7.57 25.24
CA TYR A 748 22.57 -7.58 25.88
C TYR A 748 21.68 -8.69 25.31
N HIS A 749 21.06 -9.42 26.22
CA HIS A 749 20.31 -10.62 25.93
C HIS A 749 18.89 -10.49 26.51
N ILE A 750 17.91 -10.70 25.65
CA ILE A 750 16.50 -10.80 26.04
C ILE A 750 16.12 -12.27 25.96
N GLU A 751 15.86 -12.88 27.11
CA GLU A 751 15.47 -14.29 27.18
C GLU A 751 14.07 -14.43 27.77
N CYS A 752 13.32 -15.38 27.23
CA CYS A 752 11.98 -15.72 27.66
C CYS A 752 11.85 -17.25 27.76
N GLU A 753 11.17 -17.73 28.80
CA GLU A 753 10.81 -19.13 28.96
C GLU A 753 9.32 -19.19 29.32
N LEU A 754 8.55 -20.06 28.65
CA LEU A 754 7.10 -20.16 28.80
C LEU A 754 6.65 -21.60 29.02
N LEU A 755 5.47 -21.75 29.63
CA LEU A 755 4.78 -23.04 29.69
C LEU A 755 4.14 -23.35 28.34
N GLY A 756 4.43 -24.52 27.79
CA GLY A 756 3.79 -24.99 26.57
C GLY A 756 4.75 -25.53 25.51
N PRO A 757 4.17 -26.01 24.40
CA PRO A 757 4.91 -26.65 23.33
C PRO A 757 5.67 -25.66 22.46
N PHE A 758 6.61 -26.17 21.68
CA PHE A 758 7.42 -25.45 20.70
C PHE A 758 6.64 -24.43 19.85
N SER A 759 5.44 -24.79 19.38
CA SER A 759 4.61 -23.92 18.54
C SER A 759 4.16 -22.63 19.24
N ASP A 760 4.00 -22.66 20.56
CA ASP A 760 3.62 -21.47 21.31
C ASP A 760 4.82 -20.56 21.54
N GLY A 761 6.02 -21.14 21.72
CA GLY A 761 7.26 -20.37 21.73
C GLY A 761 7.47 -19.61 20.42
N ILE A 762 7.27 -20.26 19.27
CA ILE A 762 7.38 -19.61 17.94
C ILE A 762 6.43 -18.42 17.86
N LYS A 763 5.15 -18.59 18.23
CA LYS A 763 4.16 -17.50 18.20
C LYS A 763 4.57 -16.31 19.08
N VAL A 764 5.09 -16.58 20.27
CA VAL A 764 5.55 -15.52 21.21
C VAL A 764 6.78 -14.80 20.65
N ALA A 765 7.75 -15.53 20.10
CA ALA A 765 8.94 -14.95 19.48
C ALA A 765 8.57 -14.08 18.27
N GLU A 766 7.73 -14.57 17.36
CA GLU A 766 7.27 -13.81 16.19
C GLU A 766 6.49 -12.55 16.59
N GLY A 767 5.53 -12.69 17.51
CA GLY A 767 4.75 -11.57 18.00
C GLY A 767 5.62 -10.50 18.67
N TYR A 768 6.67 -10.92 19.38
CA TYR A 768 7.63 -10.02 20.01
C TYR A 768 8.46 -9.25 18.97
N VAL A 769 9.07 -9.95 18.00
CA VAL A 769 9.86 -9.32 16.93
C VAL A 769 8.99 -8.36 16.12
N MET A 770 7.76 -8.74 15.77
CA MET A 770 6.83 -7.86 15.06
C MET A 770 6.46 -6.62 15.88
N ARG A 771 6.26 -6.75 17.19
CA ARG A 771 5.98 -5.59 18.03
C ARG A 771 7.18 -4.64 18.12
N LEU A 772 8.40 -5.14 18.19
CA LEU A 772 9.61 -4.32 18.14
C LEU A 772 9.73 -3.56 16.83
N VAL A 773 9.56 -4.24 15.70
CA VAL A 773 9.63 -3.63 14.37
C VAL A 773 8.57 -2.55 14.20
N SER A 774 7.33 -2.82 14.62
CA SER A 774 6.26 -1.80 14.58
C SER A 774 6.57 -0.61 15.48
N ALA A 775 7.05 -0.82 16.71
CA ALA A 775 7.38 0.28 17.62
C ALA A 775 8.54 1.15 17.09
N LEU A 776 9.57 0.55 16.49
CA LEU A 776 10.66 1.29 15.86
C LEU A 776 10.18 2.15 14.69
N LEU A 777 9.26 1.64 13.87
CA LEU A 777 8.63 2.39 12.78
C LEU A 777 7.71 3.51 13.30
N GLU A 778 6.94 3.24 14.36
CA GLU A 778 5.99 4.19 14.95
C GLU A 778 6.71 5.34 15.66
N GLU A 779 7.78 5.05 16.40
CA GLU A 779 8.40 6.01 17.32
C GLU A 779 9.70 6.62 16.76
N HIS A 780 10.44 5.87 15.95
CA HIS A 780 11.83 6.20 15.58
C HIS A 780 12.20 5.90 14.11
N ALA A 781 11.24 5.94 13.18
CA ALA A 781 11.52 5.76 11.74
C ALA A 781 12.62 6.70 11.23
N ASP A 782 12.58 7.98 11.59
CA ASP A 782 13.61 8.96 11.19
C ASP A 782 15.01 8.60 11.70
N ALA A 783 15.10 7.97 12.87
CA ALA A 783 16.38 7.51 13.42
C ALA A 783 16.95 6.38 12.57
N VAL A 784 16.11 5.40 12.23
CA VAL A 784 16.48 4.27 11.38
C VAL A 784 16.81 4.74 9.97
N GLU A 785 15.96 5.56 9.32
CA GLU A 785 16.20 6.07 7.96
C GLU A 785 17.48 6.89 7.86
N SER A 786 17.80 7.70 8.87
CA SER A 786 19.03 8.50 8.87
C SER A 786 20.31 7.68 8.88
N VAL A 787 20.22 6.39 9.25
CA VAL A 787 21.37 5.47 9.37
C VAL A 787 21.33 4.39 8.29
N ALA A 788 20.19 3.73 8.11
CA ALA A 788 20.00 2.66 7.12
C ALA A 788 19.74 3.21 5.70
N GLY A 789 19.39 4.49 5.58
CA GLY A 789 18.98 5.13 4.33
C GLY A 789 17.52 4.90 3.96
N THR A 790 16.86 3.92 4.56
CA THR A 790 15.44 3.55 4.36
C THR A 790 14.90 2.75 5.55
N CYS A 791 13.57 2.68 5.67
CA CYS A 791 12.84 1.78 6.56
C CYS A 791 12.17 0.61 5.80
N ASP A 792 12.45 0.46 4.50
CA ASP A 792 11.80 -0.52 3.64
C ASP A 792 11.98 -1.95 4.12
N HIS A 793 13.13 -2.30 4.70
CA HIS A 793 13.36 -3.66 5.23
C HIS A 793 12.50 -3.96 6.47
N LEU A 794 12.24 -2.97 7.32
CA LEU A 794 11.32 -3.11 8.46
C LEU A 794 9.89 -3.27 7.96
N THR A 795 9.51 -2.50 6.93
CA THR A 795 8.17 -2.61 6.33
C THR A 795 8.00 -3.95 5.61
N SER A 796 9.04 -4.38 4.88
CA SER A 796 9.07 -5.65 4.13
C SER A 796 8.94 -6.86 5.06
N ILE A 797 9.54 -6.84 6.25
CA ILE A 797 9.39 -7.97 7.19
C ILE A 797 7.96 -8.05 7.76
N LEU A 798 7.28 -6.92 7.98
CA LEU A 798 5.87 -6.88 8.37
C LEU A 798 4.98 -7.40 7.24
N GLU A 799 5.27 -7.04 5.99
CA GLU A 799 4.55 -7.53 4.82
C GLU A 799 4.79 -9.02 4.58
N LEU A 800 6.02 -9.50 4.76
CA LEU A 800 6.37 -10.92 4.69
C LEU A 800 5.53 -11.71 5.71
N TYR A 801 5.50 -11.26 6.96
CA TYR A 801 4.70 -11.88 8.02
C TYR A 801 3.20 -11.89 7.70
N ARG A 802 2.63 -10.77 7.25
CA ARG A 802 1.21 -10.66 6.87
C ARG A 802 0.85 -11.55 5.68
N SER A 803 1.70 -11.56 4.66
CA SER A 803 1.46 -12.32 3.42
C SER A 803 1.52 -13.84 3.63
N HIS A 804 2.13 -14.30 4.72
CA HIS A 804 2.20 -15.70 5.13
C HIS A 804 1.20 -16.03 6.25
N GLY A 805 0.09 -15.28 6.34
CA GLY A 805 -0.98 -15.57 7.29
C GLY A 805 -0.61 -15.29 8.75
N GLY A 806 0.30 -14.34 8.98
CA GLY A 806 0.78 -13.97 10.31
C GLY A 806 1.78 -14.98 10.88
N ARG A 807 2.71 -15.48 10.06
CA ARG A 807 3.82 -16.35 10.46
C ARG A 807 5.03 -16.08 9.56
N PHE A 808 6.24 -16.36 10.05
CA PHE A 808 7.41 -16.39 9.17
C PHE A 808 7.51 -17.72 8.41
N PRO A 809 8.12 -17.73 7.21
CA PRO A 809 8.52 -18.96 6.56
C PRO A 809 9.40 -19.82 7.47
N SER A 810 9.31 -21.13 7.32
CA SER A 810 10.11 -22.10 8.09
C SER A 810 10.62 -23.22 7.20
N VAL A 811 11.82 -23.73 7.51
CA VAL A 811 12.45 -24.83 6.78
C VAL A 811 13.25 -25.71 7.74
N SER A 812 13.19 -27.03 7.57
CA SER A 812 14.05 -27.96 8.33
C SER A 812 15.50 -27.87 7.84
N VAL A 813 16.49 -28.25 8.66
CA VAL A 813 17.89 -28.34 8.18
C VAL A 813 18.01 -29.29 6.99
N ASP A 814 17.31 -30.41 6.99
CA ASP A 814 17.38 -31.37 5.89
C ASP A 814 16.79 -30.82 4.59
N ASP A 815 15.67 -30.11 4.65
CA ASP A 815 15.09 -29.46 3.48
C ASP A 815 15.95 -28.28 3.02
N ALA A 816 16.48 -27.49 3.96
CA ALA A 816 17.33 -26.35 3.67
C ALA A 816 18.55 -26.77 2.85
N LEU A 817 19.23 -27.85 3.25
CA LEU A 817 20.41 -28.37 2.55
C LEU A 817 20.11 -28.87 1.13
N ASN A 818 18.86 -29.20 0.83
CA ASN A 818 18.42 -29.67 -0.48
C ASN A 818 17.92 -28.52 -1.40
N LEU A 819 17.89 -27.27 -0.92
CA LEU A 819 17.43 -26.14 -1.72
C LEU A 819 18.39 -25.82 -2.89
N PRO A 820 17.84 -25.39 -4.05
CA PRO A 820 18.66 -24.92 -5.17
C PRO A 820 19.60 -23.80 -4.75
N GLY A 821 20.90 -23.98 -4.97
CA GLY A 821 21.92 -22.98 -4.64
C GLY A 821 22.65 -23.22 -3.31
N MET A 822 22.22 -24.17 -2.47
CA MET A 822 23.02 -24.65 -1.36
C MET A 822 24.22 -25.47 -1.88
N ASN A 823 25.43 -25.04 -1.53
CA ASN A 823 26.68 -25.67 -1.98
C ASN A 823 27.54 -26.10 -0.78
N GLN A 824 28.74 -26.63 -1.03
CA GLN A 824 29.65 -27.11 0.01
C GLN A 824 30.16 -26.00 0.95
N ASP A 825 30.04 -24.72 0.56
CA ASP A 825 30.42 -23.59 1.42
C ASP A 825 29.31 -23.19 2.40
N CYS A 826 28.08 -23.66 2.19
CA CYS A 826 26.89 -23.27 2.96
C CYS A 826 26.70 -24.05 4.25
N TRP A 827 27.42 -25.15 4.45
CA TRP A 827 27.28 -25.98 5.63
C TRP A 827 28.57 -26.75 5.92
N LYS A 828 28.72 -27.21 7.16
CA LYS A 828 29.86 -28.03 7.62
C LYS A 828 29.36 -29.14 8.54
N TYR A 829 30.15 -30.21 8.66
CA TYR A 829 29.97 -31.15 9.77
C TYR A 829 30.43 -30.49 11.07
N VAL A 830 29.69 -30.74 12.16
CA VAL A 830 30.01 -30.21 13.51
C VAL A 830 31.43 -30.60 13.91
N ILE A 831 31.77 -31.88 13.69
CA ILE A 831 33.15 -32.36 13.72
C ILE A 831 33.58 -32.66 12.28
N PRO A 832 34.57 -31.94 11.70
CA PRO A 832 35.00 -32.15 10.32
C PRO A 832 35.42 -33.60 10.00
N SER A 833 35.92 -34.34 11.00
CA SER A 833 36.37 -35.73 10.86
C SER A 833 35.29 -36.78 11.11
N ASP A 834 34.08 -36.41 11.54
CA ASP A 834 33.04 -37.35 11.92
C ASP A 834 31.63 -36.86 11.52
N ALA A 835 31.13 -37.39 10.40
CA ALA A 835 29.83 -37.06 9.86
C ALA A 835 28.65 -37.52 10.75
N SER A 836 28.88 -38.44 11.69
CA SER A 836 27.84 -38.89 12.62
C SER A 836 27.48 -37.86 13.69
N LYS A 837 28.27 -36.77 13.79
CA LYS A 837 28.14 -35.73 14.82
C LYS A 837 27.27 -34.56 14.39
N GLY A 838 26.59 -34.68 13.25
CA GLY A 838 25.62 -33.71 12.76
C GLY A 838 26.24 -32.62 11.88
N ARG A 839 25.36 -31.79 11.33
CA ARG A 839 25.65 -30.70 10.39
C ARG A 839 25.21 -29.37 10.99
N ALA A 840 25.92 -28.32 10.61
CA ALA A 840 25.58 -26.94 10.93
C ALA A 840 25.69 -26.10 9.66
N LEU A 841 24.82 -25.10 9.51
CA LEU A 841 24.98 -24.12 8.45
C LEU A 841 26.19 -23.22 8.74
N THR A 842 26.79 -22.72 7.67
CA THR A 842 27.71 -21.59 7.74
C THR A 842 26.92 -20.30 7.53
N ARG A 843 27.54 -19.16 7.84
CA ARG A 843 26.98 -17.84 7.52
C ARG A 843 26.58 -17.70 6.05
N ALA A 844 27.34 -18.29 5.13
CA ALA A 844 26.99 -18.27 3.71
C ALA A 844 25.69 -19.05 3.41
N GLY A 845 25.42 -20.12 4.15
CA GLY A 845 24.15 -20.85 4.10
C GLY A 845 23.00 -20.03 4.68
N GLU A 846 23.19 -19.44 5.86
CA GLU A 846 22.17 -18.60 6.51
C GLU A 846 21.73 -17.43 5.62
N LEU A 847 22.69 -16.69 5.04
CA LEU A 847 22.40 -15.56 4.14
C LEU A 847 21.62 -16.00 2.90
N LYS A 848 21.93 -17.17 2.33
CA LYS A 848 21.18 -17.72 1.20
C LYS A 848 19.75 -18.09 1.59
N LEU A 849 19.51 -18.61 2.79
CA LEU A 849 18.16 -18.88 3.27
C LEU A 849 17.37 -17.59 3.45
N ILE A 850 17.97 -16.58 4.08
CA ILE A 850 17.35 -15.26 4.25
C ILE A 850 16.94 -14.69 2.89
N GLU A 851 17.82 -14.73 1.90
CA GLU A 851 17.52 -14.26 0.54
C GLU A 851 16.40 -15.08 -0.12
N HIS A 852 16.48 -16.42 -0.05
CA HIS A 852 15.50 -17.33 -0.66
C HIS A 852 14.08 -17.12 -0.14
N PHE A 853 13.94 -16.85 1.16
CA PHE A 853 12.64 -16.68 1.83
C PHE A 853 12.18 -15.21 1.94
N GLY A 854 12.87 -14.28 1.28
CA GLY A 854 12.42 -12.89 1.18
C GLY A 854 12.72 -12.03 2.42
N GLY A 855 13.73 -12.40 3.20
CA GLY A 855 14.31 -11.56 4.25
C GLY A 855 14.24 -12.10 5.68
N ALA A 856 13.43 -13.13 5.94
CA ALA A 856 13.37 -13.80 7.23
C ALA A 856 12.91 -15.26 7.11
N VAL A 857 13.46 -16.15 7.93
CA VAL A 857 13.07 -17.57 7.96
C VAL A 857 13.46 -18.24 9.28
N TRP A 858 12.61 -19.15 9.75
CA TRP A 858 12.95 -20.11 10.80
C TRP A 858 13.67 -21.31 10.22
N LEU A 859 14.91 -21.55 10.66
CA LEU A 859 15.61 -22.82 10.42
C LEU A 859 15.31 -23.76 11.59
N GLN A 860 14.75 -24.95 11.32
CA GLN A 860 14.23 -25.85 12.34
C GLN A 860 14.87 -27.24 12.26
N GLU A 861 14.65 -28.07 13.29
CA GLU A 861 15.02 -29.49 13.30
C GLU A 861 16.52 -29.73 13.08
N MET A 862 17.33 -29.01 13.87
CA MET A 862 18.79 -29.15 13.87
C MET A 862 19.21 -30.57 14.26
N ASP A 863 20.36 -31.02 13.76
CA ASP A 863 20.99 -32.25 14.26
C ASP A 863 21.29 -32.05 15.76
N HIS A 864 20.89 -32.98 16.64
CA HIS A 864 20.88 -32.73 18.09
C HIS A 864 22.26 -32.38 18.65
N LEU A 865 23.31 -33.04 18.14
CA LEU A 865 24.72 -32.78 18.49
C LEU A 865 25.28 -31.45 17.94
N SER A 866 24.53 -30.71 17.11
CA SER A 866 24.92 -29.39 16.63
C SER A 866 24.38 -28.24 17.48
N VAL A 867 23.54 -28.53 18.48
CA VAL A 867 22.93 -27.55 19.39
C VAL A 867 23.14 -27.93 20.86
N PRO A 868 22.85 -27.06 21.84
CA PRO A 868 23.06 -27.38 23.25
C PRO A 868 22.22 -28.55 23.77
N PHE A 869 22.78 -29.32 24.72
CA PHE A 869 22.21 -30.57 25.25
C PHE A 869 20.80 -30.45 25.87
N TYR A 870 20.39 -29.25 26.29
CA TYR A 870 19.08 -29.04 26.93
C TYR A 870 17.91 -29.03 25.95
N GLN A 871 18.19 -28.98 24.65
CA GLN A 871 17.19 -28.98 23.59
C GLN A 871 16.49 -30.34 23.51
N ALA A 872 15.16 -30.35 23.61
CA ALA A 872 14.36 -31.56 23.58
C ALA A 872 14.59 -32.36 22.28
N PHE A 873 14.54 -33.69 22.36
CA PHE A 873 14.58 -34.52 21.16
C PHE A 873 13.30 -34.30 20.33
N LEU A 874 13.44 -34.23 19.01
CA LEU A 874 12.30 -34.14 18.11
C LEU A 874 11.43 -35.40 18.18
N ASP A 875 12.10 -36.56 18.25
CA ASP A 875 11.51 -37.89 18.32
C ASP A 875 12.41 -38.86 19.12
N ASN A 876 11.97 -40.12 19.22
CA ASN A 876 12.68 -41.17 19.97
C ASN A 876 14.02 -41.60 19.34
N SER A 877 14.38 -41.12 18.15
CA SER A 877 15.69 -41.42 17.55
C SER A 877 16.83 -40.71 18.28
N GLY A 878 16.53 -39.59 18.93
CA GLY A 878 17.53 -38.73 19.58
C GLY A 878 18.50 -38.04 18.62
N THR A 879 18.24 -38.07 17.31
CA THR A 879 19.15 -37.52 16.29
C THR A 879 18.91 -36.05 15.97
N LYS A 880 17.68 -35.57 16.24
CA LYS A 880 17.22 -34.21 15.92
C LYS A 880 16.74 -33.50 17.18
N ALA A 881 16.96 -32.20 17.22
CA ALA A 881 16.49 -31.32 18.29
C ALA A 881 15.24 -30.55 17.88
N ARG A 882 14.29 -30.40 18.79
CA ARG A 882 13.11 -29.55 18.66
C ARG A 882 13.46 -28.10 19.00
N CYS A 883 14.22 -27.50 18.10
CA CYS A 883 14.74 -26.13 18.20
C CYS A 883 14.59 -25.41 16.87
N ALA A 884 14.74 -24.08 16.90
CA ALA A 884 14.80 -23.27 15.70
C ALA A 884 15.57 -21.96 15.89
N ASP A 885 16.19 -21.52 14.80
CA ASP A 885 16.90 -20.25 14.71
C ASP A 885 16.16 -19.32 13.75
N LEU A 886 15.84 -18.11 14.22
CA LEU A 886 15.27 -17.06 13.38
C LEU A 886 16.39 -16.29 12.70
N LEU A 887 16.49 -16.51 11.39
CA LEU A 887 17.51 -15.89 10.54
C LEU A 887 16.97 -14.60 9.94
N ILE A 888 17.59 -13.47 10.28
CA ILE A 888 17.24 -12.13 9.78
C ILE A 888 18.52 -11.30 9.58
N GLY A 889 18.63 -10.61 8.44
CA GLY A 889 19.76 -9.73 8.17
C GLY A 889 21.07 -10.49 7.99
N ASN A 890 21.95 -10.45 8.99
CA ASN A 890 23.30 -11.03 8.91
C ASN A 890 23.39 -12.51 9.33
N GLY A 891 22.29 -13.12 9.77
CA GLY A 891 22.25 -14.50 10.24
C GLY A 891 21.24 -14.69 11.38
N GLU A 892 21.55 -15.58 12.30
CA GLU A 892 20.76 -15.84 13.51
C GLU A 892 20.65 -14.59 14.42
N VAL A 893 19.41 -14.17 14.69
CA VAL A 893 19.07 -13.09 15.64
C VAL A 893 18.43 -13.63 16.93
N LEU A 894 17.69 -14.74 16.83
CA LEU A 894 16.97 -15.35 17.95
C LEU A 894 17.03 -16.87 17.84
N GLY A 895 17.47 -17.53 18.91
CA GLY A 895 17.49 -18.99 19.05
C GLY A 895 16.39 -19.48 19.98
N LEU A 896 15.65 -20.51 19.58
CA LEU A 896 14.46 -21.03 20.26
C LEU A 896 14.53 -22.54 20.48
N GLY A 897 14.00 -23.02 21.60
CA GLY A 897 14.08 -24.41 21.99
C GLY A 897 13.00 -24.91 22.92
N GLU A 898 12.42 -26.08 22.63
CA GLU A 898 11.65 -26.84 23.62
C GLU A 898 12.62 -27.57 24.57
N ARG A 899 12.29 -27.68 25.86
CA ARG A 899 13.16 -28.29 26.88
C ARG A 899 12.75 -29.72 27.19
N HIS A 900 13.74 -30.55 27.53
CA HIS A 900 13.47 -31.87 28.10
C HIS A 900 12.60 -31.77 29.36
N VAL A 901 11.57 -32.61 29.43
CA VAL A 901 10.61 -32.62 30.54
C VAL A 901 11.14 -33.45 31.69
N GLN A 902 11.73 -34.61 31.39
CA GLN A 902 12.19 -35.59 32.37
C GLN A 902 13.68 -35.48 32.63
N ALA A 903 14.09 -35.77 33.86
CA ALA A 903 15.50 -35.80 34.26
C ALA A 903 16.32 -36.84 33.46
N GLU A 904 15.72 -37.99 33.14
CA GLU A 904 16.35 -39.06 32.36
C GLU A 904 16.75 -38.63 30.94
N GLU A 905 15.93 -37.78 30.31
CA GLU A 905 16.20 -37.25 28.97
C GLU A 905 17.41 -36.30 29.01
N VAL A 906 17.46 -35.42 30.02
CA VAL A 906 18.61 -34.51 30.25
C VAL A 906 19.89 -35.29 30.51
N LEU A 907 19.84 -36.32 31.35
CA LEU A 907 21.02 -37.17 31.64
C LEU A 907 21.50 -37.91 30.39
N SER A 908 20.57 -38.37 29.54
CA SER A 908 20.88 -38.99 28.26
C SER A 908 21.56 -37.98 27.31
N ALA A 909 21.04 -36.76 27.22
CA ALA A 909 21.62 -35.70 26.40
C ALA A 909 23.00 -35.27 26.91
N LEU A 910 23.16 -35.02 28.22
CA LEU A 910 24.47 -34.70 28.82
C LEU A 910 25.54 -35.75 28.45
N LYS A 911 25.18 -37.04 28.55
CA LYS A 911 26.07 -38.13 28.14
C LYS A 911 26.37 -38.12 26.64
N MET A 912 25.39 -37.80 25.80
CA MET A 912 25.56 -37.72 24.34
C MET A 912 26.52 -36.60 23.93
N HIS A 913 26.45 -35.45 24.61
CA HIS A 913 27.27 -34.27 24.38
C HIS A 913 28.65 -34.30 25.06
N ASP A 914 28.96 -35.37 25.81
CA ASP A 914 30.17 -35.51 26.63
C ASP A 914 30.30 -34.43 27.72
N VAL A 915 29.17 -34.02 28.30
CA VAL A 915 29.10 -33.00 29.36
C VAL A 915 28.97 -33.68 30.73
N PRO A 916 29.84 -33.39 31.71
CA PRO A 916 29.75 -33.96 33.06
C PRO A 916 28.44 -33.58 33.77
N ALA A 917 27.69 -34.57 34.23
CA ALA A 917 26.38 -34.35 34.86
C ALA A 917 26.44 -33.71 36.27
N GLU A 918 27.60 -33.77 36.95
CA GLU A 918 27.76 -33.29 38.33
C GLU A 918 27.37 -31.81 38.49
N GLY A 919 27.77 -30.95 37.54
CA GLY A 919 27.44 -29.52 37.56
C GLY A 919 25.97 -29.19 37.26
N TYR A 920 25.18 -30.18 36.84
CA TYR A 920 23.77 -30.01 36.44
C TYR A 920 22.81 -30.82 37.32
N ALA A 921 23.28 -31.38 38.44
CA ALA A 921 22.45 -32.21 39.32
C ALA A 921 21.16 -31.48 39.79
N TRP A 922 21.27 -30.19 40.12
CA TRP A 922 20.13 -29.36 40.52
C TRP A 922 19.10 -29.19 39.38
N TYR A 923 19.57 -29.13 38.13
CA TYR A 923 18.74 -28.97 36.93
C TYR A 923 17.96 -30.25 36.60
N THR A 924 18.52 -31.42 36.93
CA THR A 924 17.79 -32.69 36.89
C THR A 924 16.84 -32.85 38.08
N GLU A 925 17.26 -32.49 39.30
CA GLU A 925 16.45 -32.59 40.52
C GLU A 925 15.16 -31.75 40.42
N MET A 926 15.23 -30.53 39.87
CA MET A 926 14.02 -29.71 39.71
C MET A 926 12.97 -30.34 38.77
N ARG A 927 13.38 -31.22 37.85
CA ARG A 927 12.48 -31.95 36.95
C ARG A 927 11.85 -33.16 37.63
N GLU A 928 12.60 -33.84 38.50
CA GLU A 928 12.05 -34.92 39.32
C GLU A 928 10.98 -34.40 40.27
N HIS A 929 11.18 -33.21 40.84
CA HIS A 929 10.18 -32.57 41.70
C HIS A 929 8.97 -32.03 40.92
N LYS A 930 9.20 -31.36 39.80
CA LYS A 930 8.14 -30.70 39.03
C LYS A 930 8.43 -30.79 37.53
N PRO A 931 8.00 -31.88 36.86
CA PRO A 931 8.13 -32.02 35.42
C PRO A 931 7.11 -31.11 34.73
N ILE A 932 7.60 -30.21 33.89
CA ILE A 932 6.77 -29.29 33.10
C ILE A 932 7.35 -29.19 31.69
N LEU A 933 6.46 -29.07 30.70
CA LEU A 933 6.82 -28.78 29.32
C LEU A 933 7.03 -27.27 29.17
N THR A 934 8.26 -26.88 28.85
CA THR A 934 8.60 -25.48 28.60
C THR A 934 9.26 -25.32 27.24
N THR A 935 9.08 -24.13 26.68
CA THR A 935 9.81 -23.67 25.51
C THR A 935 10.37 -22.31 25.86
N GLY A 936 11.60 -22.02 25.43
CA GLY A 936 12.16 -20.70 25.58
C GLY A 936 13.03 -20.30 24.42
N TRP A 937 13.43 -19.04 24.44
CA TRP A 937 14.24 -18.45 23.41
C TRP A 937 15.04 -17.27 23.95
N GLY A 938 16.14 -16.98 23.27
CA GLY A 938 17.03 -15.86 23.55
C GLY A 938 17.28 -15.04 22.28
N MET A 939 17.26 -13.71 22.41
CA MET A 939 17.52 -12.78 21.31
C MET A 939 18.68 -11.85 21.66
N GLY A 940 19.72 -11.86 20.82
CA GLY A 940 20.85 -10.94 20.93
C GLY A 940 20.47 -9.55 20.42
N ILE A 941 20.46 -8.54 21.31
CA ILE A 941 20.01 -7.18 20.98
C ILE A 941 20.87 -6.58 19.87
N GLU A 942 22.19 -6.73 19.94
CA GLU A 942 23.11 -6.10 19.00
C GLU A 942 22.99 -6.69 17.59
N ARG A 943 22.70 -7.99 17.46
CA ARG A 943 22.43 -8.62 16.15
C ARG A 943 21.11 -8.11 15.56
N PHE A 944 20.07 -7.98 16.38
CA PHE A 944 18.80 -7.38 15.96
C PHE A 944 18.99 -5.92 15.51
N LEU A 945 19.69 -5.10 16.30
CA LEU A 945 19.94 -3.70 15.98
C LEU A 945 20.84 -3.52 14.75
N ALA A 946 21.80 -4.42 14.53
CA ALA A 946 22.60 -4.42 13.31
C ALA A 946 21.71 -4.62 12.07
N TRP A 947 20.73 -5.52 12.12
CA TRP A 947 19.73 -5.63 11.04
C TRP A 947 18.86 -4.38 10.91
N VAL A 948 18.35 -3.83 12.02
CA VAL A 948 17.52 -2.61 12.01
C VAL A 948 18.26 -1.46 11.33
N PHE A 949 19.54 -1.26 11.63
CA PHE A 949 20.35 -0.20 11.03
C PHE A 949 21.07 -0.58 9.74
N GLN A 950 20.75 -1.74 9.14
CA GLN A 950 21.38 -2.25 7.90
C GLN A 950 22.92 -2.25 7.96
N HIS A 951 23.44 -2.68 9.11
CA HIS A 951 24.87 -2.70 9.41
C HIS A 951 25.37 -4.13 9.63
N ASN A 952 26.67 -4.36 9.45
CA ASN A 952 27.26 -5.70 9.41
C ASN A 952 28.31 -5.99 10.49
N ASP A 953 28.48 -5.09 11.46
CA ASP A 953 29.44 -5.21 12.55
C ASP A 953 28.78 -4.84 13.89
N ILE A 954 28.52 -5.84 14.73
CA ILE A 954 27.80 -5.64 15.99
C ILE A 954 28.60 -4.85 17.04
N ARG A 955 29.92 -4.67 16.86
CA ARG A 955 30.73 -3.83 17.75
C ARG A 955 30.29 -2.36 17.72
N ASP A 956 29.73 -1.92 16.60
CA ASP A 956 29.13 -0.58 16.46
C ASP A 956 27.76 -0.42 17.15
N MET A 957 27.15 -1.52 17.60
CA MET A 957 25.85 -1.53 18.29
C MET A 957 25.96 -1.40 19.82
N THR A 958 27.18 -1.13 20.31
CA THR A 958 27.45 -0.96 21.74
C THR A 958 27.78 0.50 22.06
N ILE A 959 27.07 1.07 23.04
CA ILE A 959 27.38 2.43 23.53
C ILE A 959 28.59 2.38 24.46
N VAL A 960 28.67 1.34 25.30
CA VAL A 960 29.77 1.13 26.25
C VAL A 960 30.33 -0.28 26.02
N PRO A 961 31.23 -0.47 25.03
CA PRO A 961 31.75 -1.78 24.68
C PRO A 961 32.53 -2.41 25.83
N ARG A 962 32.53 -3.74 25.85
CA ARG A 962 33.32 -4.57 26.75
C ARG A 962 33.94 -5.66 25.89
N MET A 963 35.24 -5.48 25.62
CA MET A 963 36.00 -6.33 24.72
C MET A 963 37.29 -6.74 25.41
N LYS A 964 37.67 -8.00 25.23
CA LYS A 964 38.85 -8.63 25.81
C LYS A 964 40.10 -7.81 25.50
N GLY A 965 40.83 -7.44 26.55
CA GLY A 965 42.07 -6.66 26.44
C GLY A 965 41.91 -5.14 26.25
N TYR A 966 40.68 -4.61 26.24
CA TYR A 966 40.41 -3.18 26.05
C TYR A 966 39.60 -2.57 27.22
N SER A 967 39.84 -1.29 27.50
CA SER A 967 39.11 -0.53 28.53
C SER A 967 38.39 0.67 27.92
N PHE A 968 37.06 0.68 28.05
CA PHE A 968 36.17 1.72 27.53
C PHE A 968 35.42 2.42 28.67
N ALA A 969 36.14 2.73 29.76
CA ALA A 969 35.55 3.45 30.89
C ALA A 969 35.04 4.84 30.43
N PRO A 970 33.83 5.25 30.86
CA PRO A 970 33.46 6.66 30.85
C PRO A 970 34.37 7.50 31.74
#